data_AF-A0A2V9IU70-F1
#
_entry.id   AF-A0A2V9IU70-F1
#
_cell.length_a   1.000
_cell.length_b   1.000
_cell.length_c   1.000
_cell.angle_alpha   90.00
_cell.angle_beta   90.00
_cell.angle_gamma   90.00
#
_symmetry.space_group_name_H-M   'P 1'
#
loop_
_entity.id
_entity.type
_entity.pdbx_description
1 polymer ?
#
loop_
_entity_poly.entity_id
_entity_poly.type
_entity_poly.pdbx_seq_one_letter_code
_entity_poly.pdbx_strand_id
1 'polypeptide(L)'
;HEMNRRGFLLTAGAAPAALNAASSAALERVARDVRGRRAEPNGQLTLSSRELAWRFEWRDRKLSSTHFENRLSGKTFDLSQVQEMELIFSASKHRIEIPWWRFTFGPDQGPSDPAQEQGFKLGFHLPEFGDRAWGATENLLLRNLRGVELPSDAIAYDGYGWFRRWFDLPADARGEEIVFVLGGYDYHDWKEYWVFLNGVEIGHRESVGRWRTPGQFAVTPGSQGHSSIRFGPGGKNLLSVRTRAYEKRFGGLSDEVLRHYVFEPMIVDQFISVGTPSRSIADFEVQSVAQASERQAIFDLQSASQPLRVSARYELDGPTRRKGLEIRNQGSEEVMLLDVLLDNFTLDAATTEGGHGTPVFADEEIVCAIEHPAGINAGDRGHVKTMHCPGRSLPPGSSTRTYVSLLSVAEPGQILEHFVSYIEERSPRKKKVISMYDTFGVNNQWGACPTLNDVEMLEELKTLERWRRQGVALDYFVPDTGWIDHSSDLTQFAPQCFPNGPGEVVEAATKGGMKFGLWFPVSWGAMSNSENPVVWPDQIPTPGEEAEPGPPPLVYENGYLKEGGAPARLCMASEPYFTIFRNAIQHHIRHNKLKFFKLDGINSYCNSAHHKHLPGKYSVEASYDHLIEIARNAREAEPDIALIWYWGVRSPF
;
A
#
# COMPACT_ATOMS: atom_id res chain seq x y z
N HIS A 1 -3.96 -33.79 -21.78
CA HIS A 1 -5.25 -33.29 -21.27
C HIS A 1 -5.28 -31.78 -21.46
N GLU A 2 -6.00 -31.30 -22.47
CA GLU A 2 -6.12 -29.88 -22.79
C GLU A 2 -6.94 -29.15 -21.72
N MET A 3 -6.30 -28.22 -21.02
CA MET A 3 -6.98 -27.27 -20.14
C MET A 3 -7.72 -26.23 -20.97
N ASN A 4 -9.04 -26.20 -20.79
CA ASN A 4 -9.96 -25.22 -21.35
C ASN A 4 -9.65 -23.81 -20.80
N ARG A 5 -8.79 -23.05 -21.51
CA ARG A 5 -8.41 -21.66 -21.24
C ARG A 5 -9.60 -20.69 -21.08
N ARG A 6 -10.79 -21.05 -21.55
CA ARG A 6 -12.00 -20.22 -21.47
C ARG A 6 -12.67 -20.24 -20.09
N GLY A 7 -12.44 -21.29 -19.30
CA GLY A 7 -12.96 -21.39 -17.92
C GLY A 7 -12.15 -20.54 -16.92
N PHE A 8 -10.84 -20.44 -17.11
CA PHE A 8 -9.93 -19.71 -16.21
C PHE A 8 -10.12 -18.18 -16.28
N LEU A 9 -10.45 -17.65 -17.47
CA LEU A 9 -10.73 -16.22 -17.66
C LEU A 9 -12.04 -15.75 -17.00
N LEU A 10 -12.96 -16.67 -16.67
CA LEU A 10 -14.23 -16.33 -16.01
C LEU A 10 -14.13 -16.33 -14.48
N THR A 11 -13.19 -17.08 -13.90
CA THR A 11 -12.99 -17.11 -12.44
C THR A 11 -11.99 -16.05 -11.95
N ALA A 12 -11.03 -15.63 -12.77
CA ALA A 12 -10.07 -14.59 -12.40
C ALA A 12 -10.58 -13.14 -12.60
N GLY A 13 -11.70 -12.96 -13.30
CA GLY A 13 -12.34 -11.65 -13.52
C GLY A 13 -13.47 -11.30 -12.54
N ALA A 14 -13.83 -12.21 -11.62
CA ALA A 14 -15.01 -12.07 -10.75
C ALA A 14 -14.69 -11.82 -9.27
N ALA A 15 -13.42 -11.95 -8.84
CA ALA A 15 -13.02 -11.73 -7.45
C ALA A 15 -13.07 -10.25 -6.99
N PRO A 16 -12.79 -9.22 -7.81
CA PRO A 16 -12.88 -7.82 -7.36
C PRO A 16 -14.34 -7.31 -7.21
N ALA A 17 -15.31 -7.99 -7.82
CA ALA A 17 -16.71 -7.55 -7.84
C ALA A 17 -17.47 -7.86 -6.53
N ALA A 18 -17.05 -8.90 -5.79
CA ALA A 18 -17.70 -9.30 -4.55
C ALA A 18 -17.37 -8.36 -3.37
N LEU A 19 -16.21 -7.69 -3.39
CA LEU A 19 -15.74 -6.75 -2.35
C LEU A 19 -16.66 -5.54 -2.18
N ASN A 20 -17.44 -5.19 -3.20
CA ASN A 20 -18.44 -4.13 -3.18
C ASN A 20 -19.89 -4.63 -2.99
N ALA A 21 -20.17 -5.93 -3.08
CA ALA A 21 -21.52 -6.43 -3.33
C ALA A 21 -22.50 -6.28 -2.14
N ALA A 22 -22.04 -6.39 -0.89
CA ALA A 22 -22.93 -6.38 0.28
C ALA A 22 -23.44 -4.96 0.63
N SER A 23 -22.61 -3.93 0.47
CA SER A 23 -23.06 -2.53 0.51
C SER A 23 -23.76 -2.13 -0.80
N SER A 24 -23.29 -2.65 -1.95
CA SER A 24 -23.89 -2.39 -3.27
C SER A 24 -25.29 -2.97 -3.43
N ALA A 25 -25.65 -4.10 -2.83
CA ALA A 25 -26.98 -4.69 -3.02
C ALA A 25 -28.10 -3.86 -2.36
N ALA A 26 -27.81 -3.23 -1.20
CA ALA A 26 -28.72 -2.28 -0.57
C ALA A 26 -28.72 -0.92 -1.30
N LEU A 27 -27.57 -0.49 -1.83
CA LEU A 27 -27.38 0.79 -2.54
C LEU A 27 -27.83 0.80 -4.00
N GLU A 28 -27.80 -0.34 -4.71
CA GLU A 28 -28.31 -0.53 -6.08
C GLU A 28 -29.83 -0.41 -6.13
N ARG A 29 -30.52 -0.80 -5.06
CA ARG A 29 -31.96 -0.62 -4.93
C ARG A 29 -32.35 0.87 -4.88
N VAL A 30 -31.52 1.72 -4.28
CA VAL A 30 -31.76 3.18 -4.23
C VAL A 30 -31.37 3.85 -5.55
N ALA A 31 -30.31 3.39 -6.22
CA ALA A 31 -29.84 3.97 -7.49
C ALA A 31 -30.72 3.64 -8.70
N ARG A 32 -31.43 2.50 -8.72
CA ARG A 32 -32.28 2.12 -9.86
C ARG A 32 -33.60 2.91 -9.94
N ASP A 33 -34.07 3.51 -8.84
CA ASP A 33 -35.37 4.21 -8.80
C ASP A 33 -35.29 5.74 -8.87
N VAL A 34 -34.10 6.35 -8.70
CA VAL A 34 -33.94 7.82 -8.81
C VAL A 34 -33.43 8.17 -10.20
N ARG A 35 -34.35 8.46 -11.15
CA ARG A 35 -33.98 9.03 -12.46
C ARG A 35 -33.35 10.42 -12.24
N GLY A 36 -32.04 10.53 -12.41
CA GLY A 36 -31.34 11.82 -12.41
C GLY A 36 -31.92 12.78 -13.44
N ARG A 37 -32.11 14.03 -13.05
CA ARG A 37 -32.53 15.08 -13.99
C ARG A 37 -31.29 15.52 -14.78
N ARG A 38 -31.45 15.75 -16.09
CA ARG A 38 -30.41 16.39 -16.90
C ARG A 38 -30.04 17.71 -16.23
N ALA A 39 -28.75 17.92 -16.00
CA ALA A 39 -28.29 19.12 -15.33
C ALA A 39 -28.29 20.31 -16.30
N GLU A 40 -28.80 21.44 -15.83
CA GLU A 40 -28.56 22.73 -16.48
C GLU A 40 -27.06 23.06 -16.42
N PRO A 41 -26.54 23.89 -17.35
CA PRO A 41 -25.12 24.25 -17.37
C PRO A 41 -24.62 24.85 -16.04
N ASN A 42 -25.49 25.55 -15.32
CA ASN A 42 -25.19 26.11 -14.02
C ASN A 42 -26.18 25.57 -12.98
N GLY A 43 -25.71 25.31 -11.77
CA GLY A 43 -26.58 24.91 -10.69
C GLY A 43 -25.85 24.82 -9.35
N GLN A 44 -26.63 24.52 -8.33
CA GLN A 44 -26.15 24.40 -6.96
C GLN A 44 -26.92 23.29 -6.25
N LEU A 45 -26.28 22.67 -5.27
CA LEU A 45 -26.88 21.65 -4.43
C LEU A 45 -26.32 21.74 -3.02
N THR A 46 -27.16 21.53 -2.03
CA THR A 46 -26.72 21.40 -0.63
C THR A 46 -27.18 20.06 -0.09
N LEU A 47 -26.23 19.29 0.42
CA LEU A 47 -26.53 18.16 1.28
C LEU A 47 -26.51 18.64 2.74
N SER A 48 -27.43 18.13 3.56
CA SER A 48 -27.64 18.61 4.92
C SER A 48 -28.01 17.46 5.85
N SER A 49 -27.28 17.34 6.97
CA SER A 49 -27.60 16.56 8.15
C SER A 49 -27.80 17.50 9.36
N ARG A 50 -28.00 16.96 10.56
CA ARG A 50 -28.07 17.82 11.77
C ARG A 50 -26.70 18.42 12.08
N GLU A 51 -25.63 17.68 11.80
CA GLU A 51 -24.26 17.98 12.21
C GLU A 51 -23.44 18.69 11.13
N LEU A 52 -23.77 18.47 9.84
CA LEU A 52 -22.97 18.93 8.71
C LEU A 52 -23.87 19.42 7.57
N ALA A 53 -23.51 20.53 6.94
CA ALA A 53 -24.03 20.90 5.62
C ALA A 53 -22.88 21.03 4.61
N TRP A 54 -23.08 20.50 3.41
CA TRP A 54 -22.06 20.50 2.35
C TRP A 54 -22.63 21.11 1.08
N ARG A 55 -21.96 22.13 0.52
CA ARG A 55 -22.45 22.86 -0.64
C ARG A 55 -21.62 22.63 -1.89
N PHE A 56 -22.34 22.32 -2.97
CA PHE A 56 -21.84 22.19 -4.32
C PHE A 56 -22.36 23.33 -5.19
N GLU A 57 -21.53 23.77 -6.13
CA GLU A 57 -21.92 24.53 -7.31
C GLU A 57 -21.37 23.83 -8.54
N TRP A 58 -22.04 24.00 -9.68
CA TRP A 58 -21.42 23.78 -10.97
C TRP A 58 -21.65 24.96 -11.89
N ARG A 59 -20.60 25.36 -12.59
CA ARG A 59 -20.62 26.44 -13.56
C ARG A 59 -20.04 25.96 -14.87
N ASP A 60 -20.74 26.22 -15.96
CA ASP A 60 -20.42 25.64 -17.28
C ASP A 60 -20.17 24.12 -17.17
N ARG A 61 -21.05 23.46 -16.40
CA ARG A 61 -21.05 22.02 -16.08
C ARG A 61 -19.86 21.53 -15.24
N LYS A 62 -18.93 22.38 -14.80
CA LYS A 62 -17.82 21.96 -13.93
C LYS A 62 -18.25 21.95 -12.47
N LEU A 63 -18.23 20.77 -11.84
CA LEU A 63 -18.60 20.58 -10.43
C LEU A 63 -17.50 21.09 -9.49
N SER A 64 -17.91 21.73 -8.40
CA SER A 64 -17.02 22.19 -7.32
C SER A 64 -17.76 22.26 -5.99
N SER A 65 -17.18 21.71 -4.94
CA SER A 65 -17.54 21.98 -3.55
C SER A 65 -17.05 23.37 -3.18
N THR A 66 -17.89 24.15 -2.50
CA THR A 66 -17.59 25.58 -2.24
C THR A 66 -17.32 25.84 -0.77
N HIS A 67 -18.10 25.26 0.13
CA HIS A 67 -17.89 25.31 1.57
C HIS A 67 -18.68 24.19 2.24
N PHE A 68 -18.39 23.98 3.52
CA PHE A 68 -19.22 23.20 4.42
C PHE A 68 -19.40 23.90 5.76
N GLU A 69 -20.52 23.61 6.44
CA GLU A 69 -20.83 24.12 7.77
C GLU A 69 -20.67 22.99 8.78
N ASN A 70 -19.76 23.16 9.75
CA ASN A 70 -19.76 22.34 10.95
C ASN A 70 -20.85 22.87 11.88
N ARG A 71 -22.03 22.24 11.89
CA ARG A 71 -23.15 22.68 12.73
C ARG A 71 -22.98 22.36 14.20
N LEU A 72 -21.99 21.53 14.54
CA LEU A 72 -21.60 21.24 15.93
C LEU A 72 -20.87 22.43 16.56
N SER A 73 -20.07 23.17 15.78
CA SER A 73 -19.36 24.38 16.24
C SER A 73 -19.98 25.68 15.76
N GLY A 74 -20.84 25.64 14.74
CA GLY A 74 -21.39 26.82 14.07
C GLY A 74 -20.42 27.49 13.10
N LYS A 75 -19.25 26.88 12.84
CA LYS A 75 -18.26 27.40 11.87
C LYS A 75 -18.61 27.00 10.44
N THR A 76 -18.25 27.88 9.51
CA THR A 76 -18.25 27.61 8.06
C THR A 76 -16.81 27.56 7.59
N PHE A 77 -16.49 26.53 6.80
CA PHE A 77 -15.17 26.35 6.20
C PHE A 77 -15.30 26.53 4.68
N ASP A 78 -14.76 27.63 4.17
CA ASP A 78 -14.67 27.88 2.75
C ASP A 78 -13.59 26.98 2.11
N LEU A 79 -13.91 26.44 0.94
CA LEU A 79 -13.02 25.62 0.14
C LEU A 79 -12.52 26.43 -1.05
N SER A 80 -11.20 26.45 -1.23
CA SER A 80 -10.56 27.05 -2.39
C SER A 80 -9.68 26.05 -3.12
N GLN A 81 -9.28 26.38 -4.35
CA GLN A 81 -8.45 25.52 -5.21
C GLN A 81 -9.01 24.09 -5.37
N VAL A 82 -10.34 23.97 -5.37
CA VAL A 82 -11.02 22.68 -5.34
C VAL A 82 -10.88 21.94 -6.67
N GLN A 83 -10.38 20.73 -6.59
CA GLN A 83 -10.46 19.73 -7.64
C GLN A 83 -11.21 18.51 -7.10
N GLU A 84 -12.43 18.31 -7.60
CA GLU A 84 -13.31 17.24 -7.15
C GLU A 84 -12.77 15.85 -7.45
N MET A 85 -12.04 15.69 -8.55
CA MET A 85 -11.37 14.44 -8.87
C MET A 85 -10.30 14.66 -9.93
N GLU A 86 -9.34 13.75 -9.95
CA GLU A 86 -8.37 13.60 -11.02
C GLU A 86 -8.10 12.11 -11.19
N LEU A 87 -8.20 11.63 -12.43
CA LEU A 87 -7.89 10.25 -12.79
C LEU A 87 -6.61 10.24 -13.60
N ILE A 88 -5.62 9.46 -13.17
CA ILE A 88 -4.33 9.35 -13.86
C ILE A 88 -4.25 7.99 -14.53
N PHE A 89 -4.10 8.00 -15.86
CA PHE A 89 -3.99 6.79 -16.66
C PHE A 89 -2.57 6.63 -17.21
N SER A 90 -2.12 5.40 -17.41
CA SER A 90 -0.88 5.13 -18.15
C SER A 90 -1.02 5.64 -19.58
N ALA A 91 0.00 6.35 -20.08
CA ALA A 91 0.09 6.79 -21.47
C ALA A 91 1.35 6.24 -22.17
N SER A 92 2.17 5.47 -21.45
CA SER A 92 3.40 4.88 -21.94
C SER A 92 3.14 3.89 -23.07
N LYS A 93 3.90 3.99 -24.16
CA LYS A 93 3.94 2.97 -25.23
C LYS A 93 4.57 1.68 -24.69
N HIS A 94 5.68 1.83 -23.98
CA HIS A 94 6.32 0.77 -23.20
C HIS A 94 6.64 1.33 -21.82
N ARG A 95 6.30 0.57 -20.78
CA ARG A 95 6.67 0.86 -19.39
C ARG A 95 7.69 -0.18 -18.93
N ILE A 96 8.90 0.27 -18.62
CA ILE A 96 10.01 -0.57 -18.20
C ILE A 96 10.26 -0.33 -16.72
N GLU A 97 10.07 -1.37 -15.94
CA GLU A 97 10.12 -1.30 -14.49
C GLU A 97 11.55 -1.40 -13.97
N ILE A 98 11.84 -0.66 -12.91
CA ILE A 98 13.13 -0.74 -12.21
C ILE A 98 12.89 -1.52 -10.92
N PRO A 99 13.27 -2.81 -10.85
CA PRO A 99 12.90 -3.65 -9.71
C PRO A 99 13.76 -3.41 -8.48
N TRP A 100 14.98 -2.87 -8.65
CA TRP A 100 15.93 -2.54 -7.59
C TRP A 100 17.10 -1.75 -8.16
N TRP A 101 17.94 -1.22 -7.28
CA TRP A 101 19.13 -0.43 -7.60
C TRP A 101 20.38 -0.98 -6.94
N ARG A 102 21.53 -0.94 -7.62
CA ARG A 102 22.83 -0.93 -6.92
C ARG A 102 22.95 0.38 -6.18
N PHE A 103 23.41 0.35 -4.94
CA PHE A 103 23.48 1.55 -4.11
C PHE A 103 24.75 1.62 -3.26
N THR A 104 25.25 2.85 -3.08
CA THR A 104 26.25 3.19 -2.09
C THR A 104 26.07 4.63 -1.61
N PHE A 105 26.49 4.93 -0.38
CA PHE A 105 26.71 6.32 0.04
C PHE A 105 28.01 6.84 -0.58
N GLY A 106 28.00 8.08 -1.03
CA GLY A 106 29.17 8.75 -1.58
C GLY A 106 30.26 8.95 -0.51
N PRO A 107 31.52 9.16 -0.91
CA PRO A 107 32.60 9.46 0.05
C PRO A 107 32.34 10.75 0.85
N ASP A 108 31.64 11.70 0.23
CA ASP A 108 31.19 12.95 0.84
C ASP A 108 29.93 12.72 1.69
N GLN A 109 30.13 12.44 2.98
CA GLN A 109 29.06 12.19 3.95
C GLN A 109 28.39 13.47 4.48
N GLY A 110 28.89 14.64 4.08
CA GLY A 110 28.36 15.95 4.46
C GLY A 110 28.23 16.88 3.25
N PRO A 111 27.74 18.12 3.46
CA PRO A 111 27.51 19.04 2.37
C PRO A 111 28.82 19.42 1.68
N SER A 112 28.93 19.13 0.39
CA SER A 112 30.02 19.58 -0.49
C SER A 112 29.46 20.05 -1.83
N ASP A 113 30.27 20.80 -2.59
CA ASP A 113 29.90 21.27 -3.93
C ASP A 113 29.65 20.05 -4.85
N PRO A 114 28.49 19.94 -5.52
CA PRO A 114 28.20 18.85 -6.45
C PRO A 114 29.23 18.65 -7.56
N ALA A 115 29.93 19.70 -8.00
CA ALA A 115 31.00 19.61 -8.99
C ALA A 115 32.31 19.05 -8.40
N GLN A 116 32.46 19.10 -7.07
CA GLN A 116 33.65 18.65 -6.35
C GLN A 116 33.46 17.32 -5.63
N GLU A 117 32.23 16.81 -5.56
CA GLU A 117 31.86 15.53 -4.95
C GLU A 117 32.71 14.38 -5.52
N GLN A 118 33.23 13.54 -4.62
CA GLN A 118 34.25 12.55 -4.94
C GLN A 118 33.69 11.40 -5.78
N GLY A 119 32.48 10.91 -5.52
CA GLY A 119 31.84 9.87 -6.33
C GLY A 119 31.67 10.28 -7.79
N PHE A 120 31.31 11.54 -8.04
CA PHE A 120 31.27 12.11 -9.38
C PHE A 120 32.65 12.11 -10.05
N LYS A 121 33.70 12.57 -9.34
CA LYS A 121 35.09 12.56 -9.84
C LYS A 121 35.63 11.15 -10.10
N LEU A 122 35.21 10.17 -9.30
CA LEU A 122 35.56 8.76 -9.48
C LEU A 122 34.79 8.10 -10.64
N GLY A 123 33.84 8.82 -11.24
CA GLY A 123 33.09 8.35 -12.40
C GLY A 123 31.94 7.42 -12.05
N PHE A 124 31.31 7.54 -10.88
CA PHE A 124 30.18 6.69 -10.48
C PHE A 124 29.00 6.73 -11.48
N HIS A 125 28.86 7.82 -12.22
CA HIS A 125 27.87 8.00 -13.29
C HIS A 125 28.25 7.30 -14.62
N LEU A 126 29.51 6.91 -14.80
CA LEU A 126 30.06 6.40 -16.05
C LEU A 126 29.85 4.89 -16.21
N PRO A 127 29.58 4.38 -17.42
CA PRO A 127 29.49 2.94 -17.71
C PRO A 127 30.71 2.12 -17.30
N GLU A 128 31.92 2.70 -17.36
CA GLU A 128 33.19 2.02 -17.13
C GLU A 128 33.45 1.74 -15.64
N PHE A 129 32.74 2.42 -14.73
CA PHE A 129 32.89 2.22 -13.31
C PHE A 129 32.31 0.86 -12.87
N GLY A 130 33.08 0.10 -12.09
CA GLY A 130 32.65 -1.20 -11.55
C GLY A 130 31.93 -1.05 -10.21
N ASP A 131 30.63 -1.37 -10.16
CA ASP A 131 29.78 -1.33 -8.96
C ASP A 131 29.55 -2.69 -8.31
N ARG A 132 30.35 -3.71 -8.65
CA ARG A 132 30.16 -5.07 -8.12
C ARG A 132 30.26 -5.14 -6.59
N ALA A 133 31.03 -4.23 -5.99
CA ALA A 133 31.18 -4.13 -4.54
C ALA A 133 30.07 -3.31 -3.86
N TRP A 134 29.17 -2.68 -4.63
CA TRP A 134 28.05 -1.93 -4.07
C TRP A 134 26.96 -2.86 -3.58
N GLY A 135 26.29 -2.43 -2.51
CA GLY A 135 25.08 -3.07 -2.04
C GLY A 135 23.89 -2.79 -2.97
N ALA A 136 22.69 -3.03 -2.47
CA ALA A 136 21.47 -2.87 -3.24
C ALA A 136 20.28 -2.45 -2.37
N THR A 137 19.28 -1.87 -3.01
CA THR A 137 18.02 -1.48 -2.38
C THR A 137 16.87 -1.65 -3.38
N GLU A 138 15.66 -1.90 -2.88
CA GLU A 138 14.48 -2.06 -3.72
C GLU A 138 14.07 -0.77 -4.41
N ASN A 139 14.27 0.37 -3.73
CA ASN A 139 13.80 1.64 -4.24
C ASN A 139 14.72 2.81 -3.90
N LEU A 140 14.45 3.95 -4.54
CA LEU A 140 15.20 5.18 -4.32
C LEU A 140 15.13 5.71 -2.88
N LEU A 141 14.24 5.18 -2.04
CA LEU A 141 14.05 5.58 -0.64
C LEU A 141 14.75 4.65 0.36
N LEU A 142 15.67 3.82 -0.14
CA LEU A 142 16.51 2.90 0.63
C LEU A 142 15.73 1.76 1.31
N ARG A 143 14.58 1.36 0.76
CA ARG A 143 13.83 0.19 1.25
C ARG A 143 14.63 -1.10 1.08
N ASN A 144 14.64 -1.94 2.12
CA ASN A 144 15.34 -3.22 2.16
C ASN A 144 16.80 -3.08 1.68
N LEU A 145 17.53 -2.16 2.30
CA LEU A 145 18.93 -1.87 1.99
C LEU A 145 19.83 -3.05 2.41
N ARG A 146 20.61 -3.60 1.47
CA ARG A 146 21.48 -4.75 1.67
C ARG A 146 22.92 -4.43 1.30
N GLY A 147 23.87 -4.91 2.10
CA GLY A 147 25.31 -4.78 1.80
C GLY A 147 25.84 -3.35 1.86
N VAL A 148 25.15 -2.45 2.58
CA VAL A 148 25.58 -1.06 2.81
C VAL A 148 25.41 -0.73 4.27
N GLU A 149 26.46 -0.20 4.90
CA GLU A 149 26.40 0.33 6.26
C GLU A 149 25.65 1.67 6.25
N LEU A 150 24.71 1.83 7.17
CA LEU A 150 23.99 3.09 7.33
C LEU A 150 24.93 4.17 7.91
N PRO A 151 24.74 5.44 7.54
CA PRO A 151 25.43 6.55 8.19
C PRO A 151 25.08 6.60 9.69
N SER A 152 25.93 7.28 10.47
CA SER A 152 25.74 7.42 11.92
C SER A 152 24.40 8.05 12.32
N ASP A 153 23.87 8.93 11.47
CA ASP A 153 22.50 9.43 11.55
C ASP A 153 21.71 8.89 10.35
N ALA A 154 20.91 7.83 10.57
CA ALA A 154 20.07 7.24 9.55
C ALA A 154 18.75 8.00 9.33
N ILE A 155 18.42 8.97 10.20
CA ILE A 155 17.19 9.77 10.15
C ILE A 155 17.41 10.98 9.25
N ALA A 156 18.51 11.70 9.46
CA ALA A 156 18.91 12.84 8.64
C ALA A 156 20.30 12.63 8.07
N TYR A 157 20.41 12.88 6.77
CA TYR A 157 21.65 12.73 6.04
C TYR A 157 21.82 13.93 5.12
N ASP A 158 23.01 14.53 5.07
CA ASP A 158 23.30 15.72 4.25
C ASP A 158 24.29 15.45 3.09
N GLY A 159 24.87 14.24 3.06
CA GLY A 159 25.78 13.79 2.03
C GLY A 159 25.09 13.29 0.76
N TYR A 160 25.82 12.52 -0.01
CA TYR A 160 25.40 12.03 -1.32
C TYR A 160 25.09 10.52 -1.32
N GLY A 161 24.06 10.12 -2.04
CA GLY A 161 23.75 8.72 -2.34
C GLY A 161 23.85 8.45 -3.84
N TRP A 162 24.33 7.28 -4.24
CA TRP A 162 24.48 6.90 -5.64
C TRP A 162 23.73 5.61 -5.95
N PHE A 163 22.86 5.67 -6.95
CA PHE A 163 22.10 4.55 -7.46
C PHE A 163 22.53 4.21 -8.88
N ARG A 164 22.64 2.92 -9.23
CA ARG A 164 22.94 2.46 -10.58
C ARG A 164 22.03 1.32 -11.00
N ARG A 165 21.55 1.36 -12.23
CA ARG A 165 20.77 0.29 -12.85
C ARG A 165 21.05 0.18 -14.34
N TRP A 166 21.37 -1.05 -14.77
CA TRP A 166 21.39 -1.40 -16.18
C TRP A 166 20.00 -1.79 -16.67
N PHE A 167 19.65 -1.35 -17.87
CA PHE A 167 18.35 -1.64 -18.50
C PHE A 167 18.49 -1.76 -20.01
N ASP A 168 17.47 -2.37 -20.63
CA ASP A 168 17.35 -2.52 -22.07
C ASP A 168 16.16 -1.72 -22.57
N LEU A 169 16.26 -1.19 -23.80
CA LEU A 169 15.16 -0.53 -24.50
C LEU A 169 14.82 -1.31 -25.77
N PRO A 170 13.52 -1.47 -26.10
CA PRO A 170 13.12 -2.22 -27.28
C PRO A 170 13.50 -1.44 -28.56
N ALA A 171 13.66 -2.16 -29.68
CA ALA A 171 14.14 -1.55 -30.93
C ALA A 171 13.15 -0.51 -31.50
N ASP A 172 11.86 -0.68 -31.25
CA ASP A 172 10.77 0.20 -31.68
C ASP A 172 10.57 1.43 -30.78
N ALA A 173 11.37 1.57 -29.72
CA ALA A 173 11.52 2.83 -28.98
C ALA A 173 12.49 3.80 -29.65
N ARG A 174 13.19 3.37 -30.72
CA ARG A 174 14.12 4.22 -31.45
C ARG A 174 13.38 5.40 -32.08
N GLY A 175 13.78 6.62 -31.69
CA GLY A 175 13.17 7.85 -32.19
C GLY A 175 11.94 8.31 -31.40
N GLU A 176 11.59 7.60 -30.33
CA GLU A 176 10.61 8.05 -29.35
C GLU A 176 11.30 8.88 -28.25
N GLU A 177 10.54 9.73 -27.57
CA GLU A 177 10.99 10.32 -26.31
C GLU A 177 11.11 9.23 -25.23
N ILE A 178 12.17 9.27 -24.43
CA ILE A 178 12.35 8.38 -23.29
C ILE A 178 12.26 9.20 -22.00
N VAL A 179 11.34 8.86 -21.12
CA VAL A 179 11.10 9.60 -19.88
C VAL A 179 11.41 8.72 -18.67
N PHE A 180 12.32 9.17 -17.82
CA PHE A 180 12.63 8.51 -16.56
C PHE A 180 11.77 9.14 -15.45
N VAL A 181 10.92 8.35 -14.80
CA VAL A 181 10.08 8.82 -13.69
C VAL A 181 10.65 8.29 -12.39
N LEU A 182 11.21 9.19 -11.58
CA LEU A 182 12.04 8.84 -10.42
C LEU A 182 11.72 9.73 -9.22
N GLY A 183 11.45 9.12 -8.07
CA GLY A 183 11.37 9.80 -6.78
C GLY A 183 10.16 9.41 -5.95
N GLY A 184 10.20 9.80 -4.68
CA GLY A 184 9.13 9.64 -3.72
C GLY A 184 8.11 10.76 -3.78
N TYR A 185 6.99 10.54 -3.09
CA TYR A 185 5.89 11.49 -2.98
C TYR A 185 5.90 12.28 -1.67
N ASP A 186 6.81 11.95 -0.75
CA ASP A 186 6.88 12.59 0.56
C ASP A 186 8.33 12.86 1.01
N TYR A 187 8.48 13.32 2.24
CA TYR A 187 9.74 13.75 2.84
C TYR A 187 10.76 12.62 3.01
N HIS A 188 10.35 11.34 2.93
CA HIS A 188 11.27 10.20 2.93
C HIS A 188 12.20 10.21 1.71
N ASP A 189 11.84 10.97 0.68
CA ASP A 189 12.62 11.15 -0.53
C ASP A 189 13.87 12.03 -0.30
N TRP A 190 14.81 11.96 -1.24
CA TRP A 190 15.98 12.84 -1.24
C TRP A 190 15.64 14.24 -1.74
N LYS A 191 16.30 15.25 -1.17
CA LYS A 191 16.07 16.66 -1.48
C LYS A 191 16.52 16.98 -2.90
N GLU A 192 17.64 16.43 -3.35
CA GLU A 192 18.20 16.71 -4.67
C GLU A 192 18.53 15.43 -5.45
N TYR A 193 18.39 15.49 -6.77
CA TYR A 193 18.60 14.40 -7.73
C TYR A 193 19.34 14.93 -8.95
N TRP A 194 20.44 14.27 -9.36
CA TRP A 194 21.02 14.38 -10.70
C TRP A 194 20.92 13.03 -11.39
N VAL A 195 20.41 13.02 -12.61
CA VAL A 195 20.13 11.80 -13.36
C VAL A 195 21.05 11.73 -14.57
N PHE A 196 21.73 10.60 -14.73
CA PHE A 196 22.70 10.36 -15.79
C PHE A 196 22.30 9.13 -16.62
N LEU A 197 22.37 9.26 -17.94
CA LEU A 197 22.14 8.20 -18.91
C LEU A 197 23.41 7.94 -19.70
N ASN A 198 24.00 6.76 -19.49
CA ASN A 198 25.30 6.37 -20.07
C ASN A 198 26.38 7.44 -19.82
N GLY A 199 26.40 8.03 -18.61
CA GLY A 199 27.34 9.09 -18.23
C GLY A 199 26.94 10.51 -18.64
N VAL A 200 25.91 10.69 -19.45
CA VAL A 200 25.41 12.03 -19.82
C VAL A 200 24.36 12.48 -18.81
N GLU A 201 24.53 13.64 -18.20
CA GLU A 201 23.49 14.23 -17.34
C GLU A 201 22.25 14.58 -18.19
N ILE A 202 21.09 14.03 -17.81
CA ILE A 202 19.82 14.25 -18.50
C ILE A 202 18.84 15.10 -17.69
N GLY A 203 19.15 15.40 -16.42
CA GLY A 203 18.42 16.40 -15.66
C GLY A 203 18.74 16.42 -14.18
N HIS A 204 18.22 17.45 -13.53
CA HIS A 204 18.39 17.76 -12.12
C HIS A 204 17.03 18.11 -11.50
N ARG A 205 16.73 17.60 -10.30
CA ARG A 205 15.52 17.93 -9.53
C ARG A 205 15.92 18.29 -8.11
N GLU A 206 15.50 19.47 -7.67
CA GLU A 206 15.49 19.88 -6.28
C GLU A 206 14.04 19.87 -5.78
N SER A 207 13.79 19.20 -4.66
CA SER A 207 12.48 19.06 -4.04
C SER A 207 12.41 19.88 -2.78
N VAL A 208 11.29 20.57 -2.59
CA VAL A 208 10.99 21.34 -1.38
C VAL A 208 9.69 20.87 -0.76
N GLY A 209 9.56 21.10 0.54
CA GLY A 209 8.36 20.76 1.28
C GLY A 209 8.23 19.28 1.60
N ARG A 210 7.16 18.96 2.31
CA ARG A 210 6.89 17.62 2.78
C ARG A 210 6.38 16.72 1.66
N TRP A 211 5.35 17.17 0.96
CA TRP A 211 4.77 16.44 -0.17
C TRP A 211 5.49 16.81 -1.46
N ARG A 212 5.85 15.80 -2.25
CA ARG A 212 6.71 15.91 -3.41
C ARG A 212 6.06 15.27 -4.63
N THR A 213 6.68 15.48 -5.79
CA THR A 213 6.29 14.83 -7.04
C THR A 213 7.52 14.13 -7.62
N PRO A 214 7.41 12.86 -8.06
CA PRO A 214 8.48 12.21 -8.79
C PRO A 214 8.95 13.06 -9.97
N GLY A 215 10.26 13.17 -10.17
CA GLY A 215 10.83 13.87 -11.31
C GLY A 215 10.55 13.12 -12.61
N GLN A 216 10.26 13.87 -13.68
CA GLN A 216 10.17 13.34 -15.05
C GLN A 216 11.34 13.89 -15.86
N PHE A 217 12.31 13.03 -16.15
CA PHE A 217 13.53 13.40 -16.88
C PHE A 217 13.38 12.93 -18.32
N ALA A 218 12.91 13.81 -19.20
CA ALA A 218 12.62 13.50 -20.60
C ALA A 218 13.87 13.64 -21.47
N VAL A 219 14.11 12.64 -22.32
CA VAL A 219 15.23 12.57 -23.25
C VAL A 219 14.66 12.50 -24.66
N THR A 220 14.71 13.65 -25.35
CA THR A 220 14.09 13.81 -26.67
C THR A 220 15.02 13.39 -27.81
N PRO A 221 14.47 12.86 -28.92
CA PRO A 221 15.25 12.55 -30.12
C PRO A 221 16.09 13.75 -30.58
N GLY A 222 17.39 13.51 -30.80
CA GLY A 222 18.35 14.54 -31.19
C GLY A 222 19.09 15.22 -30.03
N SER A 223 18.66 15.00 -28.78
CA SER A 223 19.45 15.41 -27.60
C SER A 223 20.70 14.54 -27.43
N GLN A 224 21.73 15.06 -26.76
CA GLN A 224 22.93 14.29 -26.41
C GLN A 224 22.59 13.03 -25.60
N GLY A 225 21.63 13.14 -24.67
CA GLY A 225 21.12 12.01 -23.91
C GLY A 225 20.51 10.93 -24.81
N HIS A 226 19.70 11.31 -25.80
CA HIS A 226 19.09 10.33 -26.70
C HIS A 226 20.14 9.67 -27.61
N SER A 227 21.13 10.43 -28.07
CA SER A 227 22.23 9.91 -28.88
C SER A 227 23.11 8.90 -28.14
N SER A 228 23.13 8.92 -26.80
CA SER A 228 23.86 7.93 -26.01
C SER A 228 23.12 6.59 -25.89
N ILE A 229 21.82 6.53 -26.24
CA ILE A 229 20.97 5.36 -26.03
C ILE A 229 21.28 4.26 -27.04
N ARG A 230 21.38 3.04 -26.52
CA ARG A 230 21.45 1.80 -27.29
C ARG A 230 20.08 1.13 -27.29
N PHE A 231 19.54 0.83 -28.48
CA PHE A 231 18.21 0.21 -28.65
C PHE A 231 18.33 -1.20 -29.22
N GLY A 232 17.41 -2.08 -28.81
CA GLY A 232 17.31 -3.45 -29.29
C GLY A 232 18.17 -4.46 -28.51
N PRO A 233 18.19 -5.73 -28.95
CA PRO A 233 18.88 -6.81 -28.23
C PRO A 233 20.36 -6.50 -28.00
N GLY A 234 20.81 -6.65 -26.75
CA GLY A 234 22.20 -6.34 -26.34
C GLY A 234 22.49 -4.84 -26.17
N GLY A 235 21.52 -3.97 -26.43
CA GLY A 235 21.61 -2.53 -26.22
C GLY A 235 21.48 -2.13 -24.75
N LYS A 236 22.49 -2.48 -23.94
CA LYS A 236 22.54 -2.16 -22.52
C LYS A 236 22.79 -0.67 -22.30
N ASN A 237 21.94 -0.06 -21.47
CA ASN A 237 22.06 1.33 -21.03
C ASN A 237 22.23 1.37 -19.51
N LEU A 238 23.06 2.29 -19.04
CA LEU A 238 23.24 2.58 -17.63
C LEU A 238 22.42 3.82 -17.25
N LEU A 239 21.53 3.67 -16.29
CA LEU A 239 20.92 4.76 -15.54
C LEU A 239 21.68 4.91 -14.21
N SER A 240 22.20 6.10 -13.95
CA SER A 240 22.79 6.45 -12.66
C SER A 240 22.06 7.64 -12.06
N VAL A 241 21.78 7.59 -10.76
CA VAL A 241 21.13 8.67 -10.03
C VAL A 241 22.02 9.07 -8.87
N ARG A 242 22.53 10.29 -8.89
CA ARG A 242 23.12 10.92 -7.71
C ARG A 242 21.99 11.60 -6.95
N THR A 243 21.95 11.38 -5.66
CA THR A 243 20.99 12.02 -4.75
C THR A 243 21.76 12.75 -3.67
N ARG A 244 21.12 13.75 -3.07
CA ARG A 244 21.69 14.45 -1.92
C ARG A 244 20.62 14.79 -0.92
N ALA A 245 21.00 14.55 0.33
CA ALA A 245 20.29 14.86 1.54
C ALA A 245 18.87 14.27 1.68
N TYR A 246 18.53 13.77 2.86
CA TYR A 246 17.15 13.42 3.22
C TYR A 246 16.89 13.81 4.68
N GLU A 247 15.62 13.97 5.03
CA GLU A 247 15.17 14.25 6.39
C GLU A 247 13.93 13.39 6.65
N LYS A 248 14.07 12.36 7.48
CA LYS A 248 13.02 11.39 7.79
C LYS A 248 12.28 11.73 9.09
N ARG A 249 12.51 12.87 9.74
CA ARG A 249 11.69 13.35 10.86
C ARG A 249 10.28 13.70 10.41
N PHE A 250 9.28 13.27 11.16
CA PHE A 250 7.88 13.55 10.87
C PHE A 250 6.97 13.47 12.09
N GLY A 251 5.78 14.08 11.99
CA GLY A 251 4.69 13.86 12.94
C GLY A 251 5.04 14.17 14.39
N GLY A 252 6.06 15.00 14.64
CA GLY A 252 6.55 15.32 15.98
C GLY A 252 7.21 14.15 16.73
N LEU A 253 7.54 13.05 16.05
CA LEU A 253 8.25 11.93 16.68
C LEU A 253 9.68 12.34 17.05
N SER A 254 10.15 11.90 18.22
CA SER A 254 11.54 12.12 18.63
C SER A 254 12.50 11.24 17.84
N ASP A 255 13.77 11.66 17.77
CA ASP A 255 14.84 10.87 17.14
C ASP A 255 14.99 9.49 17.77
N GLU A 256 14.76 9.35 19.08
CA GLU A 256 14.78 8.06 19.77
C GLU A 256 13.72 7.11 19.20
N VAL A 257 12.48 7.59 19.04
CA VAL A 257 11.41 6.80 18.43
C VAL A 257 11.74 6.48 16.96
N LEU A 258 12.28 7.45 16.22
CA LEU A 258 12.62 7.29 14.81
C LEU A 258 13.75 6.27 14.58
N ARG A 259 14.71 6.11 15.51
CA ARG A 259 15.75 5.06 15.44
C ARG A 259 15.20 3.65 15.54
N HIS A 260 14.05 3.49 16.20
CA HIS A 260 13.34 2.22 16.33
C HIS A 260 12.16 2.12 15.35
N TYR A 261 12.08 3.05 14.40
CA TYR A 261 10.99 3.11 13.45
C TYR A 261 11.21 2.11 12.31
N VAL A 262 10.42 1.05 12.32
CA VAL A 262 10.58 -0.11 11.43
C VAL A 262 9.76 -0.03 10.15
N PHE A 263 8.91 1.00 9.98
CA PHE A 263 8.10 1.13 8.78
C PHE A 263 8.88 1.83 7.67
N GLU A 264 8.96 1.15 6.54
CA GLU A 264 9.70 1.61 5.38
C GLU A 264 8.80 2.34 4.37
N PRO A 265 9.36 3.26 3.58
CA PRO A 265 8.60 4.04 2.62
C PRO A 265 8.17 3.22 1.40
N MET A 266 6.94 3.46 0.92
CA MET A 266 6.29 2.71 -0.17
C MET A 266 5.74 3.59 -1.30
N ILE A 267 5.64 4.91 -1.10
CA ILE A 267 5.08 5.83 -2.10
C ILE A 267 6.21 6.41 -2.95
N VAL A 268 6.64 5.63 -3.95
CA VAL A 268 7.74 5.96 -4.87
C VAL A 268 7.40 5.50 -6.27
N ASP A 269 7.78 6.29 -7.27
CA ASP A 269 7.79 5.87 -8.67
C ASP A 269 9.25 5.73 -9.15
N GLN A 270 9.52 4.62 -9.84
CA GLN A 270 10.82 4.32 -10.44
C GLN A 270 10.66 3.46 -11.69
N PHE A 271 10.46 4.11 -12.84
CA PHE A 271 10.27 3.41 -14.10
C PHE A 271 10.74 4.26 -15.26
N ILE A 272 10.85 3.62 -16.42
CA ILE A 272 11.21 4.25 -17.69
C ILE A 272 10.01 4.13 -18.61
N SER A 273 9.57 5.25 -19.17
CA SER A 273 8.50 5.34 -20.15
C SER A 273 9.08 5.57 -21.53
N VAL A 274 8.63 4.80 -22.51
CA VAL A 274 8.74 5.17 -23.93
C VAL A 274 7.52 6.03 -24.27
N GLY A 275 7.77 7.32 -24.53
CA GLY A 275 6.77 8.38 -24.68
C GLY A 275 6.27 8.94 -23.35
N THR A 276 5.13 9.64 -23.40
CA THR A 276 4.48 10.24 -22.23
C THR A 276 4.15 9.20 -21.15
N PRO A 277 4.59 9.36 -19.89
CA PRO A 277 4.34 8.38 -18.83
C PRO A 277 2.87 8.17 -18.49
N SER A 278 2.15 9.26 -18.33
CA SER A 278 0.77 9.24 -17.86
C SER A 278 -0.04 10.40 -18.43
N ARG A 279 -1.36 10.24 -18.41
CA ARG A 279 -2.32 11.28 -18.76
C ARG A 279 -3.21 11.54 -17.54
N SER A 280 -3.21 12.78 -17.09
CA SER A 280 -4.15 13.27 -16.09
C SER A 280 -5.46 13.71 -16.77
N ILE A 281 -6.58 13.35 -16.16
CA ILE A 281 -7.93 13.68 -16.62
C ILE A 281 -8.72 14.24 -15.43
N ALA A 282 -9.13 15.51 -15.54
CA ALA A 282 -9.94 16.21 -14.54
C ALA A 282 -11.07 17.04 -15.18
N ASP A 283 -11.27 16.93 -16.50
CA ASP A 283 -12.20 17.72 -17.30
C ASP A 283 -13.61 17.12 -17.32
N PHE A 284 -14.11 16.76 -16.14
CA PHE A 284 -15.40 16.11 -15.95
C PHE A 284 -16.54 17.12 -15.88
N GLU A 285 -17.52 16.97 -16.77
CA GLU A 285 -18.70 17.81 -16.87
C GLU A 285 -19.96 17.09 -16.36
N VAL A 286 -20.74 17.77 -15.52
CA VAL A 286 -22.03 17.32 -14.99
C VAL A 286 -23.02 17.14 -16.14
N GLN A 287 -23.50 15.91 -16.29
CA GLN A 287 -24.53 15.53 -17.25
C GLN A 287 -25.91 15.44 -16.59
N SER A 288 -25.97 14.83 -15.42
CA SER A 288 -27.18 14.72 -14.61
C SER A 288 -26.85 14.73 -13.12
N VAL A 289 -27.82 15.19 -12.33
CA VAL A 289 -27.77 15.14 -10.87
C VAL A 289 -29.01 14.41 -10.37
N ALA A 290 -28.78 13.43 -9.51
CA ALA A 290 -29.82 12.70 -8.79
C ALA A 290 -29.64 12.96 -7.29
N GLN A 291 -30.54 13.75 -6.70
CA GLN A 291 -30.62 13.87 -5.25
C GLN A 291 -31.57 12.80 -4.72
N ALA A 292 -31.01 11.75 -4.11
CA ALA A 292 -31.79 10.65 -3.55
C ALA A 292 -32.44 11.04 -2.20
N SER A 293 -31.81 11.95 -1.46
CA SER A 293 -32.34 12.54 -0.23
C SER A 293 -31.66 13.88 0.08
N GLU A 294 -32.06 14.56 1.16
CA GLU A 294 -31.33 15.73 1.68
C GLU A 294 -29.88 15.41 2.05
N ARG A 295 -29.52 14.14 2.22
CA ARG A 295 -28.19 13.68 2.64
C ARG A 295 -27.41 12.99 1.54
N GLN A 296 -28.02 12.68 0.39
CA GLN A 296 -27.37 11.88 -0.64
C GLN A 296 -27.61 12.44 -2.05
N ALA A 297 -26.52 12.56 -2.80
CA ALA A 297 -26.56 12.93 -4.20
C ALA A 297 -25.60 12.10 -5.05
N ILE A 298 -25.96 11.93 -6.31
CA ILE A 298 -25.15 11.29 -7.33
C ILE A 298 -25.03 12.26 -8.50
N PHE A 299 -23.79 12.58 -8.86
CA PHE A 299 -23.46 13.36 -10.05
C PHE A 299 -22.96 12.41 -11.13
N ASP A 300 -23.67 12.37 -12.26
CA ASP A 300 -23.16 11.71 -13.45
C ASP A 300 -22.34 12.70 -14.25
N LEU A 301 -21.09 12.35 -14.47
CA LEU A 301 -20.06 13.19 -15.04
C LEU A 301 -19.49 12.52 -16.29
N GLN A 302 -19.13 13.31 -17.29
CA GLN A 302 -18.47 12.83 -18.51
C GLN A 302 -17.22 13.66 -18.78
N SER A 303 -16.10 13.01 -19.10
CA SER A 303 -14.89 13.73 -19.52
C SER A 303 -15.12 14.39 -20.87
N ALA A 304 -14.68 15.65 -21.01
CA ALA A 304 -14.76 16.38 -22.26
C ALA A 304 -13.74 15.88 -23.31
N SER A 305 -12.59 15.36 -22.87
CA SER A 305 -11.50 14.93 -23.75
C SER A 305 -11.38 13.42 -23.95
N GLN A 306 -11.99 12.60 -23.08
CA GLN A 306 -11.86 11.14 -23.12
C GLN A 306 -13.22 10.45 -23.03
N PRO A 307 -13.37 9.24 -23.60
CA PRO A 307 -14.59 8.45 -23.51
C PRO A 307 -14.71 7.78 -22.12
N LEU A 308 -14.75 8.60 -21.07
CA LEU A 308 -14.88 8.20 -19.68
C LEU A 308 -16.13 8.81 -19.07
N ARG A 309 -16.86 7.98 -18.31
CA ARG A 309 -17.98 8.43 -17.49
C ARG A 309 -17.67 8.12 -16.03
N VAL A 310 -18.00 9.06 -15.15
CA VAL A 310 -17.86 8.91 -13.70
C VAL A 310 -19.22 9.12 -13.05
N SER A 311 -19.60 8.25 -12.12
CA SER A 311 -20.71 8.49 -11.21
C SER A 311 -20.15 8.80 -9.84
N ALA A 312 -20.24 10.07 -9.41
CA ALA A 312 -19.73 10.54 -8.13
C ALA A 312 -20.85 10.55 -7.09
N ARG A 313 -20.75 9.69 -6.08
CA ARG A 313 -21.71 9.58 -4.99
C ARG A 313 -21.20 10.34 -3.78
N TYR A 314 -22.05 11.20 -3.23
CA TYR A 314 -21.85 11.92 -1.98
C TYR A 314 -22.95 11.55 -1.00
N GLU A 315 -22.57 11.31 0.25
CA GLU A 315 -23.48 10.96 1.34
C GLU A 315 -23.06 11.64 2.64
N LEU A 316 -24.02 12.17 3.39
CA LEU A 316 -23.82 12.62 4.76
C LEU A 316 -24.32 11.55 5.74
N ASP A 317 -23.37 10.95 6.45
CA ASP A 317 -23.59 10.01 7.55
C ASP A 317 -23.29 10.72 8.87
N GLY A 318 -24.32 11.36 9.42
CA GLY A 318 -24.22 12.26 10.57
C GLY A 318 -23.23 13.41 10.30
N PRO A 319 -22.13 13.51 11.06
CA PRO A 319 -21.09 14.51 10.87
C PRO A 319 -20.10 14.19 9.74
N THR A 320 -20.27 13.08 9.02
CA THR A 320 -19.30 12.61 8.02
C THR A 320 -19.82 12.76 6.60
N ARG A 321 -19.11 13.51 5.74
CA ARG A 321 -19.25 13.43 4.29
C ARG A 321 -18.45 12.23 3.78
N ARG A 322 -19.12 11.33 3.07
CA ARG A 322 -18.54 10.18 2.36
C ARG A 322 -18.65 10.42 0.86
N LYS A 323 -17.54 10.24 0.13
CA LYS A 323 -17.47 10.41 -1.33
C LYS A 323 -16.83 9.18 -1.98
N GLY A 324 -17.46 8.65 -3.02
CA GLY A 324 -16.88 7.57 -3.83
C GLY A 324 -17.27 7.71 -5.29
N LEU A 325 -16.44 7.16 -6.19
CA LEU A 325 -16.64 7.23 -7.63
C LEU A 325 -16.84 5.82 -8.20
N GLU A 326 -17.72 5.70 -9.18
CA GLU A 326 -17.72 4.62 -10.15
C GLU A 326 -17.20 5.15 -11.48
N ILE A 327 -16.07 4.64 -11.94
CA ILE A 327 -15.39 5.06 -13.17
C ILE A 327 -15.68 4.02 -14.25
N ARG A 328 -16.14 4.46 -15.41
CA ARG A 328 -16.49 3.59 -16.54
C ARG A 328 -15.74 3.98 -17.80
N ASN A 329 -15.10 3.00 -18.43
CA ASN A 329 -14.51 3.13 -19.75
C ASN A 329 -15.60 2.98 -20.82
N GLN A 330 -15.88 4.04 -21.57
CA GLN A 330 -16.81 4.03 -22.70
C GLN A 330 -16.09 4.00 -24.06
N GLY A 331 -14.76 3.95 -24.05
CA GLY A 331 -13.94 3.81 -25.25
C GLY A 331 -13.95 2.40 -25.82
N SER A 332 -13.25 2.23 -26.95
CA SER A 332 -13.06 0.93 -27.60
C SER A 332 -11.80 0.19 -27.14
N GLU A 333 -10.89 0.86 -26.44
CA GLU A 333 -9.60 0.31 -26.02
C GLU A 333 -9.55 0.13 -24.50
N GLU A 334 -8.74 -0.81 -24.04
CA GLU A 334 -8.38 -0.93 -22.62
C GLU A 334 -7.54 0.27 -22.18
N VAL A 335 -7.78 0.76 -20.96
CA VAL A 335 -6.98 1.81 -20.32
C VAL A 335 -6.46 1.33 -18.96
N MET A 336 -5.26 1.74 -18.56
CA MET A 336 -4.68 1.39 -17.26
C MET A 336 -4.83 2.58 -16.30
N LEU A 337 -5.70 2.43 -15.29
CA LEU A 337 -5.89 3.43 -14.24
C LEU A 337 -4.78 3.27 -13.20
N LEU A 338 -3.93 4.29 -13.08
CA LEU A 338 -2.79 4.30 -12.17
C LEU A 338 -3.20 4.84 -10.80
N ASP A 339 -3.60 6.11 -10.76
CA ASP A 339 -3.88 6.84 -9.53
C ASP A 339 -5.26 7.52 -9.60
N VAL A 340 -5.92 7.65 -8.45
CA VAL A 340 -7.20 8.33 -8.28
C VAL A 340 -7.08 9.36 -7.16
N LEU A 341 -7.20 10.63 -7.52
CA LEU A 341 -7.40 11.73 -6.59
C LEU A 341 -8.90 11.89 -6.33
N LEU A 342 -9.31 11.78 -5.07
CA LEU A 342 -10.71 11.90 -4.67
C LEU A 342 -11.05 13.26 -4.08
N ASP A 343 -10.11 13.95 -3.46
CA ASP A 343 -10.28 15.32 -2.99
C ASP A 343 -8.94 16.04 -3.05
N ASN A 344 -9.00 17.32 -3.42
CA ASN A 344 -7.90 18.27 -3.42
C ASN A 344 -8.48 19.67 -3.24
N PHE A 345 -8.23 20.28 -2.09
CA PHE A 345 -8.76 21.60 -1.74
C PHE A 345 -7.88 22.27 -0.68
N THR A 346 -8.08 23.57 -0.50
CA THR A 346 -7.43 24.36 0.54
C THR A 346 -8.47 24.94 1.49
N LEU A 347 -8.21 24.77 2.79
CA LEU A 347 -8.93 25.37 3.92
C LEU A 347 -8.12 26.55 4.49
N ASP A 348 -8.80 27.52 5.07
CA ASP A 348 -8.17 28.53 5.95
C ASP A 348 -7.99 27.96 7.37
N ALA A 349 -7.19 26.90 7.47
CA ALA A 349 -6.92 26.19 8.72
C ALA A 349 -5.55 25.52 8.68
N ALA A 350 -4.92 25.33 9.85
CA ALA A 350 -3.74 24.48 9.94
C ALA A 350 -4.13 23.00 9.80
N THR A 351 -3.29 22.23 9.11
CA THR A 351 -3.47 20.79 8.89
C THR A 351 -2.29 20.00 9.46
N THR A 352 -2.56 18.84 10.05
CA THR A 352 -1.52 17.83 10.25
C THR A 352 -1.06 17.28 8.91
N GLU A 353 0.08 16.62 8.90
CA GLU A 353 0.74 16.31 7.66
C GLU A 353 0.18 15.06 6.92
N GLY A 354 -0.56 14.19 7.62
CA GLY A 354 -1.11 12.93 7.07
C GLY A 354 -0.05 11.85 6.78
N GLY A 355 -0.27 11.04 5.74
CA GLY A 355 0.62 9.98 5.30
C GLY A 355 -0.12 8.80 4.65
N HIS A 356 0.63 7.75 4.29
CA HIS A 356 0.06 6.44 3.97
C HIS A 356 -0.73 5.89 5.16
N GLY A 357 -2.00 5.57 4.96
CA GLY A 357 -2.95 5.10 5.97
C GLY A 357 -3.21 6.09 7.11
N THR A 358 -2.58 7.26 7.12
CA THR A 358 -2.64 8.21 8.25
C THR A 358 -3.59 9.35 7.89
N PRO A 359 -4.62 9.65 8.69
CA PRO A 359 -5.56 10.72 8.40
C PRO A 359 -4.92 12.11 8.52
N VAL A 360 -5.51 13.09 7.83
CA VAL A 360 -5.21 14.52 8.00
C VAL A 360 -6.22 15.11 8.97
N PHE A 361 -5.75 15.84 9.99
CA PHE A 361 -6.58 16.59 10.92
C PHE A 361 -6.43 18.09 10.64
N ALA A 362 -7.52 18.86 10.76
CA ALA A 362 -7.48 20.31 10.58
C ALA A 362 -8.35 21.04 11.60
N ASP A 363 -7.90 22.22 12.05
CA ASP A 363 -8.60 23.11 13.00
C ASP A 363 -9.14 22.45 14.28
N GLU A 364 -8.56 21.32 14.70
CA GLU A 364 -9.05 20.48 15.83
C GLU A 364 -10.52 20.03 15.71
N GLU A 365 -11.13 20.19 14.53
CA GLU A 365 -12.56 19.94 14.27
C GLU A 365 -12.78 19.04 13.05
N ILE A 366 -11.78 18.85 12.18
CA ILE A 366 -11.93 18.18 10.89
C ILE A 366 -10.95 17.01 10.79
N VAL A 367 -11.43 15.89 10.25
CA VAL A 367 -10.59 14.75 9.84
C VAL A 367 -10.89 14.38 8.39
N CYS A 368 -9.85 14.22 7.58
CA CYS A 368 -9.92 13.82 6.18
C CYS A 368 -9.10 12.55 5.94
N ALA A 369 -9.66 11.57 5.24
CA ALA A 369 -8.94 10.36 4.87
C ALA A 369 -9.59 9.57 3.72
N ILE A 370 -8.81 8.71 3.09
CA ILE A 370 -9.33 7.54 2.39
C ILE A 370 -9.62 6.45 3.43
N GLU A 371 -10.83 5.89 3.41
CA GLU A 371 -11.27 4.79 4.26
C GLU A 371 -10.68 3.44 3.80
N HIS A 372 -9.35 3.35 3.77
CA HIS A 372 -8.62 2.14 3.38
C HIS A 372 -7.16 2.21 3.86
N PRO A 373 -6.54 1.08 4.27
CA PRO A 373 -5.14 1.07 4.71
C PRO A 373 -4.13 1.58 3.69
N ALA A 374 -4.40 1.37 2.40
CA ALA A 374 -3.54 1.83 1.30
C ALA A 374 -3.76 3.31 0.92
N GLY A 375 -4.70 3.99 1.58
CA GLY A 375 -5.03 5.38 1.31
C GLY A 375 -3.84 6.31 1.53
N ILE A 376 -3.72 7.36 0.71
CA ILE A 376 -2.70 8.40 0.87
C ILE A 376 -3.43 9.71 1.17
N ASN A 377 -3.19 10.26 2.35
CA ASN A 377 -3.81 11.50 2.80
C ASN A 377 -2.71 12.52 3.06
N ALA A 378 -2.78 13.65 2.38
CA ALA A 378 -1.76 14.67 2.37
C ALA A 378 -2.29 15.98 2.93
N GLY A 379 -1.69 16.46 4.01
CA GLY A 379 -1.91 17.79 4.54
C GLY A 379 -0.64 18.66 4.45
N ASP A 380 -0.79 19.91 4.02
CA ASP A 380 0.26 20.95 4.07
C ASP A 380 -0.38 22.34 4.16
N ARG A 381 -0.25 23.01 5.31
CA ARG A 381 -0.69 24.41 5.50
C ARG A 381 -2.11 24.69 5.00
N GLY A 382 -3.07 23.84 5.37
CA GLY A 382 -4.48 23.99 4.98
C GLY A 382 -4.85 23.30 3.66
N HIS A 383 -3.86 22.93 2.85
CA HIS A 383 -4.06 22.07 1.69
C HIS A 383 -4.34 20.64 2.14
N VAL A 384 -5.38 20.02 1.58
CA VAL A 384 -5.76 18.62 1.82
C VAL A 384 -5.90 17.91 0.49
N LYS A 385 -5.25 16.76 0.38
CA LYS A 385 -5.36 15.83 -0.75
C LYS A 385 -5.59 14.40 -0.27
N THR A 386 -6.57 13.72 -0.85
CA THR A 386 -6.82 12.29 -0.59
C THR A 386 -6.77 11.50 -1.89
N MET A 387 -5.97 10.43 -1.93
CA MET A 387 -5.81 9.61 -3.13
C MET A 387 -5.55 8.13 -2.81
N HIS A 388 -5.74 7.28 -3.81
CA HIS A 388 -5.29 5.88 -3.78
C HIS A 388 -4.74 5.47 -5.16
N CYS A 389 -4.07 4.32 -5.23
CA CYS A 389 -3.28 3.90 -6.39
C CYS A 389 -3.71 2.50 -6.91
N PRO A 390 -4.83 2.41 -7.66
CA PRO A 390 -5.37 1.11 -8.09
C PRO A 390 -4.47 0.27 -8.98
N GLY A 391 -3.66 0.91 -9.84
CA GLY A 391 -2.77 0.25 -10.79
C GLY A 391 -3.43 -0.89 -11.58
N ARG A 392 -4.62 -0.67 -12.15
CA ARG A 392 -5.42 -1.73 -12.79
C ARG A 392 -5.93 -1.40 -14.19
N SER A 393 -6.00 -2.43 -15.03
CA SER A 393 -6.63 -2.36 -16.35
C SER A 393 -8.14 -2.19 -16.25
N LEU A 394 -8.70 -1.36 -17.12
CA LEU A 394 -10.11 -1.09 -17.29
C LEU A 394 -10.51 -1.36 -18.76
N PRO A 395 -10.95 -2.60 -19.09
CA PRO A 395 -11.39 -2.96 -20.43
C PRO A 395 -12.54 -2.10 -20.96
N PRO A 396 -12.77 -2.08 -22.29
CA PRO A 396 -13.91 -1.40 -22.89
C PRO A 396 -15.25 -1.79 -22.25
N GLY A 397 -16.05 -0.79 -21.89
CA GLY A 397 -17.39 -0.98 -21.30
C GLY A 397 -17.40 -1.36 -19.81
N SER A 398 -16.26 -1.70 -19.22
CA SER A 398 -16.14 -2.09 -17.81
C SER A 398 -16.14 -0.87 -16.87
N SER A 399 -16.41 -1.11 -15.59
CA SER A 399 -16.31 -0.11 -14.53
C SER A 399 -15.46 -0.60 -13.35
N THR A 400 -14.91 0.35 -12.62
CA THR A 400 -14.28 0.13 -11.31
C THR A 400 -14.79 1.15 -10.31
N ARG A 401 -14.75 0.81 -9.03
CA ARG A 401 -15.08 1.72 -7.94
C ARG A 401 -13.82 2.15 -7.21
N THR A 402 -13.85 3.37 -6.69
CA THR A 402 -12.81 3.89 -5.81
C THR A 402 -13.10 3.48 -4.37
N TYR A 403 -12.11 3.65 -3.49
CA TYR A 403 -12.40 3.73 -2.06
C TYR A 403 -13.13 5.03 -1.73
N VAL A 404 -13.58 5.14 -0.47
CA VAL A 404 -14.31 6.30 0.03
C VAL A 404 -13.32 7.34 0.54
N SER A 405 -13.44 8.58 0.05
CA SER A 405 -12.87 9.74 0.72
C SER A 405 -13.86 10.29 1.74
N LEU A 406 -13.46 10.33 3.00
CA LEU A 406 -14.20 10.91 4.10
C LEU A 406 -13.67 12.30 4.47
N LEU A 407 -14.59 13.19 4.78
CA LEU A 407 -14.37 14.36 5.61
C LEU A 407 -15.38 14.31 6.75
N SER A 408 -14.92 14.32 7.99
CA SER A 408 -15.79 14.33 9.16
C SER A 408 -15.51 15.52 10.06
N VAL A 409 -16.55 16.03 10.72
CA VAL A 409 -16.47 17.15 11.64
C VAL A 409 -16.79 16.74 13.09
N ALA A 410 -16.26 17.46 14.08
CA ALA A 410 -16.56 17.28 15.49
C ALA A 410 -16.75 18.63 16.20
N GLU A 411 -17.13 18.63 17.48
CA GLU A 411 -17.01 19.83 18.31
C GLU A 411 -15.53 20.24 18.45
N PRO A 412 -15.23 21.53 18.72
CA PRO A 412 -13.87 22.02 18.88
C PRO A 412 -13.09 21.20 19.91
N GLY A 413 -11.91 20.69 19.52
CA GLY A 413 -11.02 19.90 20.39
C GLY A 413 -11.40 18.42 20.56
N GLN A 414 -12.50 17.94 19.95
CA GLN A 414 -12.97 16.56 20.09
C GLN A 414 -12.63 15.66 18.88
N ILE A 415 -11.96 16.18 17.84
CA ILE A 415 -11.82 15.46 16.57
C ILE A 415 -11.11 14.10 16.68
N LEU A 416 -10.14 13.97 17.59
CA LEU A 416 -9.44 12.69 17.77
C LEU A 416 -10.35 11.63 18.40
N GLU A 417 -11.09 12.00 19.45
CA GLU A 417 -12.05 11.10 20.11
C GLU A 417 -13.19 10.72 19.16
N HIS A 418 -13.65 11.68 18.35
CA HIS A 418 -14.62 11.45 17.28
C HIS A 418 -14.08 10.46 16.24
N PHE A 419 -12.84 10.64 15.77
CA PHE A 419 -12.22 9.72 14.81
C PHE A 419 -12.05 8.30 15.38
N VAL A 420 -11.62 8.17 16.64
CA VAL A 420 -11.54 6.86 17.30
C VAL A 420 -12.94 6.22 17.39
N SER A 421 -13.95 7.00 17.78
CA SER A 421 -15.34 6.51 17.85
C SER A 421 -15.85 6.07 16.48
N TYR A 422 -15.55 6.82 15.42
CA TYR A 422 -15.89 6.48 14.03
C TYR A 422 -15.34 5.11 13.63
N ILE A 423 -14.07 4.83 13.95
CA ILE A 423 -13.42 3.54 13.69
C ILE A 423 -14.04 2.44 14.55
N GLU A 424 -14.24 2.68 15.86
CA GLU A 424 -14.82 1.71 16.77
C GLU A 424 -16.25 1.29 16.37
N GLU A 425 -17.09 2.23 15.94
CA GLU A 425 -18.46 1.98 15.50
C GLU A 425 -18.53 1.11 14.23
N ARG A 426 -17.53 1.23 13.36
CA ARG A 426 -17.42 0.48 12.10
C ARG A 426 -16.56 -0.77 12.24
N SER A 427 -15.85 -0.92 13.35
CA SER A 427 -15.10 -2.13 13.67
C SER A 427 -16.06 -3.23 14.11
N PRO A 428 -15.98 -4.44 13.52
CA PRO A 428 -16.77 -5.58 13.99
C PRO A 428 -16.43 -6.03 15.41
N ARG A 429 -15.36 -5.49 16.02
CA ARG A 429 -14.94 -5.84 17.37
C ARG A 429 -15.87 -5.20 18.41
N LYS A 430 -16.49 -6.04 19.25
CA LYS A 430 -17.21 -5.58 20.46
C LYS A 430 -16.22 -4.85 21.40
N LYS A 431 -16.65 -3.78 22.09
CA LYS A 431 -15.84 -3.05 23.10
C LYS A 431 -15.54 -3.93 24.34
N LYS A 432 -14.71 -4.94 24.15
CA LYS A 432 -14.29 -5.94 25.15
C LYS A 432 -12.76 -6.02 25.15
N VAL A 433 -12.18 -5.92 26.35
CA VAL A 433 -10.78 -6.27 26.60
C VAL A 433 -10.62 -7.77 26.38
N ILE A 434 -9.63 -8.15 25.56
CA ILE A 434 -9.26 -9.55 25.38
C ILE A 434 -7.90 -9.77 26.01
N SER A 435 -7.70 -10.95 26.58
CA SER A 435 -6.45 -11.39 27.16
C SER A 435 -5.92 -12.60 26.39
N MET A 436 -4.63 -12.62 26.07
CA MET A 436 -4.01 -13.74 25.35
C MET A 436 -2.69 -14.14 26.00
N TYR A 437 -2.39 -15.43 25.93
CA TYR A 437 -1.05 -15.96 26.11
C TYR A 437 -0.45 -16.25 24.75
N ASP A 438 0.67 -15.60 24.44
CA ASP A 438 1.44 -15.75 23.20
C ASP A 438 2.76 -16.47 23.53
N THR A 439 3.06 -17.55 22.83
CA THR A 439 4.20 -18.43 23.16
C THR A 439 5.54 -17.92 22.66
N PHE A 440 5.62 -16.73 22.04
CA PHE A 440 6.87 -16.23 21.47
C PHE A 440 8.04 -16.20 22.47
N GLY A 441 7.77 -15.88 23.74
CA GLY A 441 8.80 -15.79 24.79
C GLY A 441 9.35 -17.14 25.28
N VAL A 442 8.63 -18.24 25.05
CA VAL A 442 9.06 -19.60 25.47
C VAL A 442 9.65 -20.41 24.32
N ASN A 443 9.46 -19.95 23.08
CA ASN A 443 10.16 -20.50 21.94
C ASN A 443 11.67 -20.41 22.20
N ASN A 444 12.31 -21.57 22.27
CA ASN A 444 13.76 -21.67 22.43
C ASN A 444 14.46 -21.33 21.12
N GLN A 445 14.27 -20.11 20.63
CA GLN A 445 14.92 -19.61 19.42
C GLN A 445 16.46 -19.74 19.53
N TRP A 446 16.99 -19.83 20.76
CA TRP A 446 18.41 -19.93 21.10
C TRP A 446 18.91 -21.39 21.29
N GLY A 447 18.08 -22.40 21.01
CA GLY A 447 18.37 -23.82 21.27
C GLY A 447 18.50 -24.71 20.02
N ALA A 448 18.82 -25.99 20.24
CA ALA A 448 19.03 -26.98 19.17
C ALA A 448 17.75 -27.36 18.39
N CYS A 449 16.58 -26.95 18.89
CA CYS A 449 15.28 -27.07 18.23
C CYS A 449 14.60 -25.69 18.33
N PRO A 450 14.75 -24.80 17.33
CA PRO A 450 14.25 -23.42 17.38
C PRO A 450 12.73 -23.31 17.23
N THR A 451 12.05 -24.43 17.04
CA THR A 451 10.61 -24.54 16.76
C THR A 451 9.82 -24.90 18.01
N LEU A 452 8.75 -24.14 18.24
CA LEU A 452 7.67 -24.47 19.18
C LEU A 452 7.19 -25.92 18.97
N ASN A 453 7.06 -26.70 20.05
CA ASN A 453 6.54 -28.07 19.97
C ASN A 453 5.37 -28.32 20.94
N ASP A 454 4.70 -29.46 20.76
CA ASP A 454 3.54 -29.84 21.57
C ASP A 454 3.87 -30.02 23.06
N VAL A 455 5.03 -30.60 23.39
CA VAL A 455 5.48 -30.81 24.78
C VAL A 455 5.58 -29.49 25.53
N GLU A 456 6.26 -28.50 24.95
CA GLU A 456 6.42 -27.17 25.53
C GLU A 456 5.06 -26.47 25.70
N MET A 457 4.22 -26.48 24.66
CA MET A 457 2.87 -25.90 24.75
C MET A 457 2.02 -26.55 25.84
N LEU A 458 2.08 -27.86 25.98
CA LEU A 458 1.32 -28.60 27.01
C LEU A 458 1.85 -28.30 28.42
N GLU A 459 3.15 -28.05 28.59
CA GLU A 459 3.73 -27.58 29.85
C GLU A 459 3.26 -26.16 30.20
N GLU A 460 3.25 -25.25 29.23
CA GLU A 460 2.71 -23.90 29.40
C GLU A 460 1.24 -23.93 29.81
N LEU A 461 0.43 -24.77 29.18
CA LEU A 461 -0.98 -24.94 29.54
C LEU A 461 -1.18 -25.46 30.97
N LYS A 462 -0.26 -26.30 31.50
CA LYS A 462 -0.28 -26.69 32.92
C LYS A 462 0.04 -25.50 33.82
N THR A 463 0.96 -24.62 33.41
CA THR A 463 1.25 -23.37 34.13
C THR A 463 0.03 -22.44 34.15
N LEU A 464 -0.60 -22.23 33.01
CA LEU A 464 -1.82 -21.42 32.90
C LEU A 464 -2.98 -22.00 33.71
N GLU A 465 -3.11 -23.33 33.79
CA GLU A 465 -4.09 -23.97 34.67
C GLU A 465 -3.81 -23.70 36.16
N ARG A 466 -2.54 -23.66 36.58
CA ARG A 466 -2.17 -23.25 37.95
C ARG A 466 -2.56 -21.79 38.21
N TRP A 467 -2.33 -20.90 37.24
CA TRP A 467 -2.73 -19.49 37.32
C TRP A 467 -4.25 -19.33 37.40
N ARG A 468 -5.00 -20.11 36.62
CA ARG A 468 -6.46 -20.12 36.63
C ARG A 468 -7.02 -20.51 37.99
N ARG A 469 -6.43 -21.51 38.65
CA ARG A 469 -6.79 -21.90 40.03
C ARG A 469 -6.50 -20.81 41.06
N GLN A 470 -5.63 -19.85 40.74
CA GLN A 470 -5.34 -18.67 41.55
C GLN A 470 -6.16 -17.43 41.13
N GLY A 471 -7.12 -17.59 40.21
CA GLY A 471 -8.01 -16.53 39.76
C GLY A 471 -7.54 -15.75 38.54
N VAL A 472 -6.44 -16.15 37.88
CA VAL A 472 -5.94 -15.52 36.65
C VAL A 472 -6.35 -16.36 35.44
N ALA A 473 -7.33 -15.90 34.68
CA ALA A 473 -7.81 -16.56 33.47
C ALA A 473 -7.55 -15.69 32.23
N LEU A 474 -7.10 -16.33 31.15
CA LEU A 474 -6.88 -15.68 29.85
C LEU A 474 -7.96 -16.13 28.86
N ASP A 475 -8.30 -15.29 27.88
CA ASP A 475 -9.31 -15.62 26.86
C ASP A 475 -8.74 -16.53 25.75
N TYR A 476 -7.45 -16.35 25.40
CA TYR A 476 -6.82 -17.02 24.25
C TYR A 476 -5.47 -17.66 24.60
N PHE A 477 -5.20 -18.82 24.00
CA PHE A 477 -3.88 -19.43 23.91
C PHE A 477 -3.43 -19.43 22.45
N VAL A 478 -2.32 -18.76 22.15
CA VAL A 478 -1.87 -18.44 20.80
C VAL A 478 -0.44 -18.94 20.61
N PRO A 479 -0.27 -20.14 20.03
CA PRO A 479 0.99 -20.51 19.40
C PRO A 479 1.50 -19.45 18.44
N ASP A 480 2.68 -18.94 18.74
CA ASP A 480 3.41 -18.01 17.88
C ASP A 480 4.32 -18.80 16.90
N THR A 481 5.36 -18.17 16.36
CA THR A 481 6.25 -18.73 15.34
C THR A 481 6.74 -20.16 15.61
N GLY A 482 6.98 -20.94 14.55
CA GLY A 482 7.58 -22.28 14.62
C GLY A 482 6.63 -23.47 14.54
N TRP A 483 5.30 -23.26 14.49
CA TRP A 483 4.34 -24.37 14.36
C TRP A 483 4.18 -24.91 12.94
N ILE A 484 4.50 -24.11 11.91
CA ILE A 484 4.17 -24.35 10.50
C ILE A 484 5.10 -25.41 9.87
N ASP A 485 4.55 -26.34 9.10
CA ASP A 485 5.33 -27.08 8.09
C ASP A 485 5.58 -26.19 6.86
N HIS A 486 6.85 -25.78 6.68
CA HIS A 486 7.27 -24.88 5.61
C HIS A 486 7.09 -25.44 4.18
N SER A 487 6.93 -26.76 4.04
CA SER A 487 6.67 -27.40 2.75
C SER A 487 5.17 -27.50 2.40
N SER A 488 4.30 -27.19 3.38
CA SER A 488 2.85 -27.36 3.25
C SER A 488 2.16 -26.17 2.58
N ASP A 489 0.83 -26.26 2.47
CA ASP A 489 -0.06 -25.16 2.10
C ASP A 489 -0.53 -24.34 3.33
N LEU A 490 0.32 -24.25 4.36
CA LEU A 490 0.04 -23.61 5.65
C LEU A 490 -1.08 -24.28 6.46
N THR A 491 -1.52 -25.49 6.09
CA THR A 491 -2.55 -26.23 6.85
C THR A 491 -1.97 -27.19 7.88
N GLN A 492 -0.68 -27.54 7.75
CA GLN A 492 -0.03 -28.57 8.53
C GLN A 492 0.90 -27.98 9.58
N PHE A 493 0.89 -28.62 10.74
CA PHE A 493 1.89 -28.37 11.76
C PHE A 493 3.15 -29.17 11.41
N ALA A 494 4.32 -28.62 11.73
CA ALA A 494 5.62 -29.25 11.52
C ALA A 494 5.62 -30.65 12.17
N PRO A 495 5.65 -31.76 11.38
CA PRO A 495 5.42 -33.11 11.91
C PRO A 495 6.52 -33.56 12.89
N GLN A 496 7.72 -33.01 12.78
CA GLN A 496 8.83 -33.24 13.71
C GLN A 496 8.59 -32.62 15.11
N CYS A 497 7.72 -31.61 15.21
CA CYS A 497 7.38 -30.90 16.46
C CYS A 497 5.98 -31.23 16.97
N PHE A 498 5.10 -31.68 16.07
CA PHE A 498 3.71 -32.05 16.34
C PHE A 498 3.40 -33.38 15.65
N PRO A 499 3.97 -34.51 16.12
CA PRO A 499 3.82 -35.81 15.46
C PRO A 499 2.36 -36.28 15.36
N ASN A 500 1.50 -35.79 16.26
CA ASN A 500 0.06 -36.08 16.28
C ASN A 500 -0.80 -34.85 15.89
N GLY A 501 -0.18 -33.80 15.34
CA GLY A 501 -0.83 -32.52 15.08
C GLY A 501 -1.18 -31.73 16.36
N PRO A 502 -1.99 -30.65 16.26
CA PRO A 502 -2.25 -29.73 17.38
C PRO A 502 -3.37 -30.19 18.33
N GLY A 503 -3.98 -31.36 18.10
CA GLY A 503 -5.24 -31.76 18.75
C GLY A 503 -5.18 -31.73 20.28
N GLU A 504 -4.13 -32.29 20.87
CA GLU A 504 -3.98 -32.32 22.34
C GLU A 504 -3.83 -30.92 22.95
N VAL A 505 -3.08 -30.03 22.27
CA VAL A 505 -2.91 -28.63 22.68
C VAL A 505 -4.24 -27.89 22.63
N VAL A 506 -4.99 -28.02 21.52
CA VAL A 506 -6.30 -27.39 21.35
C VAL A 506 -7.28 -27.86 22.43
N GLU A 507 -7.28 -29.16 22.74
CA GLU A 507 -8.10 -29.71 23.81
C GLU A 507 -7.70 -29.21 25.19
N ALA A 508 -6.40 -29.16 25.48
CA ALA A 508 -5.88 -28.66 26.76
C ALA A 508 -6.21 -27.17 26.95
N ALA A 509 -6.05 -26.34 25.92
CA ALA A 509 -6.47 -24.94 25.94
C ALA A 509 -7.97 -24.80 26.21
N THR A 510 -8.79 -25.60 25.51
CA THR A 510 -10.25 -25.62 25.69
C THR A 510 -10.65 -26.02 27.11
N LYS A 511 -10.02 -27.08 27.67
CA LYS A 511 -10.24 -27.53 29.06
C LYS A 511 -9.83 -26.46 30.08
N GLY A 512 -8.80 -25.68 29.77
CA GLY A 512 -8.37 -24.51 30.53
C GLY A 512 -9.30 -23.29 30.42
N GLY A 513 -10.35 -23.36 29.59
CA GLY A 513 -11.29 -22.26 29.35
C GLY A 513 -10.80 -21.20 28.36
N MET A 514 -9.72 -21.48 27.62
CA MET A 514 -9.17 -20.60 26.60
C MET A 514 -9.66 -20.99 25.20
N LYS A 515 -9.69 -20.01 24.31
CA LYS A 515 -9.88 -20.19 22.87
C LYS A 515 -8.53 -20.35 22.17
N PHE A 516 -8.47 -21.20 21.15
CA PHE A 516 -7.23 -21.42 20.39
C PHE A 516 -7.02 -20.35 19.32
N GLY A 517 -5.79 -19.85 19.21
CA GLY A 517 -5.36 -18.93 18.17
C GLY A 517 -4.10 -19.40 17.43
N LEU A 518 -3.72 -18.72 16.34
CA LEU A 518 -2.46 -18.98 15.62
C LEU A 518 -1.84 -17.70 15.09
N TRP A 519 -0.51 -17.62 15.13
CA TRP A 519 0.27 -16.64 14.40
C TRP A 519 0.54 -17.08 12.96
N PHE A 520 0.49 -16.14 12.01
CA PHE A 520 0.83 -16.37 10.61
C PHE A 520 1.78 -15.29 10.06
N PRO A 521 2.87 -15.69 9.39
CA PRO A 521 3.74 -14.78 8.65
C PRO A 521 3.16 -14.50 7.26
N VAL A 522 2.69 -13.28 7.04
CA VAL A 522 2.01 -12.86 5.80
C VAL A 522 2.97 -12.78 4.61
N SER A 523 4.18 -12.28 4.80
CA SER A 523 5.13 -12.15 3.68
C SER A 523 6.53 -12.61 4.01
N TRP A 524 6.83 -13.01 5.25
CA TRP A 524 8.12 -13.59 5.62
C TRP A 524 8.20 -15.05 5.16
N GLY A 525 8.60 -15.25 3.91
CA GLY A 525 8.53 -16.57 3.27
C GLY A 525 9.29 -17.65 4.02
N ALA A 526 10.48 -17.36 4.55
CA ALA A 526 11.28 -18.33 5.30
C ALA A 526 10.61 -18.78 6.62
N MET A 527 9.66 -18.00 7.16
CA MET A 527 8.81 -18.41 8.29
C MET A 527 7.44 -18.95 7.85
N SER A 528 7.04 -18.68 6.60
CA SER A 528 5.79 -19.15 5.97
C SER A 528 6.00 -20.52 5.34
N ASN A 529 5.73 -20.66 4.04
CA ASN A 529 5.73 -21.92 3.31
C ASN A 529 6.62 -21.84 2.06
N SER A 530 7.73 -21.11 2.13
CA SER A 530 8.60 -20.90 0.98
C SER A 530 9.38 -22.15 0.54
N GLU A 531 9.35 -23.25 1.31
CA GLU A 531 9.83 -24.55 0.83
C GLU A 531 8.83 -25.24 -0.11
N ASN A 532 7.56 -24.81 -0.12
CA ASN A 532 6.55 -25.29 -1.05
C ASN A 532 6.80 -24.72 -2.46
N PRO A 533 7.13 -25.53 -3.48
CA PRO A 533 7.45 -25.03 -4.82
C PRO A 533 6.30 -24.30 -5.51
N VAL A 534 5.05 -24.53 -5.05
CA VAL A 534 3.86 -23.90 -5.61
C VAL A 534 3.87 -22.38 -5.42
N VAL A 535 4.52 -21.87 -4.35
CA VAL A 535 4.55 -20.43 -4.03
C VAL A 535 5.80 -19.72 -4.54
N TRP A 536 6.76 -20.42 -5.16
CA TRP A 536 7.96 -19.78 -5.70
C TRP A 536 7.64 -18.67 -6.71
N PRO A 537 6.70 -18.82 -7.66
CA PRO A 537 6.33 -17.72 -8.56
C PRO A 537 5.84 -16.44 -7.86
N ASP A 538 5.38 -16.53 -6.60
CA ASP A 538 4.86 -15.41 -5.81
C ASP A 538 5.92 -14.67 -5.00
N GLN A 539 7.19 -15.07 -5.10
CA GLN A 539 8.28 -14.40 -4.40
C GLN A 539 8.48 -12.96 -4.89
N ILE A 540 8.69 -12.05 -3.94
CA ILE A 540 9.10 -10.68 -4.16
C ILE A 540 10.60 -10.70 -4.47
N PRO A 541 11.04 -10.13 -5.61
CA PRO A 541 12.46 -10.07 -5.96
C PRO A 541 13.30 -9.43 -4.85
N THR A 542 14.42 -10.07 -4.52
CA THR A 542 15.39 -9.53 -3.57
C THR A 542 16.32 -8.53 -4.28
N PRO A 543 16.55 -7.32 -3.73
CA PRO A 543 17.42 -6.36 -4.36
C PRO A 543 18.86 -6.88 -4.44
N GLY A 544 19.51 -6.68 -5.59
CA GLY A 544 20.89 -7.11 -5.86
C GLY A 544 21.03 -8.53 -6.39
N GLU A 545 19.93 -9.29 -6.45
CA GLU A 545 19.88 -10.66 -6.96
C GLU A 545 19.11 -10.68 -8.30
N GLU A 546 19.63 -11.43 -9.27
CA GLU A 546 18.92 -11.80 -10.52
C GLU A 546 18.39 -13.24 -10.42
N ALA A 547 18.33 -13.80 -9.20
CA ALA A 547 17.98 -15.20 -8.99
C ALA A 547 16.53 -15.47 -9.40
N GLU A 548 16.34 -16.57 -10.13
CA GLU A 548 15.02 -17.12 -10.39
C GLU A 548 14.33 -17.51 -9.08
N PRO A 549 12.99 -17.42 -9.01
CA PRO A 549 12.27 -17.85 -7.82
C PRO A 549 12.57 -19.31 -7.49
N GLY A 550 12.69 -19.61 -6.20
CA GLY A 550 13.19 -20.91 -5.77
C GLY A 550 13.17 -21.09 -4.26
N PRO A 551 13.68 -22.22 -3.75
CA PRO A 551 13.73 -22.44 -2.32
C PRO A 551 14.58 -21.34 -1.67
N PRO A 552 14.15 -20.79 -0.51
CA PRO A 552 14.94 -19.80 0.20
C PRO A 552 16.32 -20.38 0.55
N PRO A 553 17.40 -19.59 0.48
CA PRO A 553 18.60 -19.93 1.22
C PRO A 553 18.29 -19.78 2.71
N LEU A 554 17.95 -20.88 3.38
CA LEU A 554 17.80 -20.91 4.83
C LEU A 554 19.20 -20.86 5.47
N VAL A 555 19.69 -19.64 5.65
CA VAL A 555 20.97 -19.40 6.33
C VAL A 555 20.65 -19.18 7.80
N TYR A 556 21.24 -20.01 8.66
CA TYR A 556 21.13 -19.85 10.10
C TYR A 556 22.39 -19.18 10.68
N GLU A 557 22.23 -18.16 11.52
CA GLU A 557 23.28 -17.48 12.27
C GLU A 557 22.95 -17.53 13.76
N ASN A 558 23.82 -18.12 14.58
CA ASN A 558 23.60 -18.34 16.01
C ASN A 558 22.29 -19.08 16.36
N GLY A 559 21.81 -19.96 15.47
CA GLY A 559 20.54 -20.68 15.63
C GLY A 559 19.31 -19.98 15.02
N TYR A 560 19.48 -18.77 14.47
CA TYR A 560 18.40 -17.95 13.90
C TYR A 560 18.43 -17.98 12.40
N LEU A 561 17.27 -17.91 11.75
CA LEU A 561 17.25 -17.46 10.36
C LEU A 561 17.92 -16.09 10.28
N LYS A 562 19.00 -16.02 9.50
CA LYS A 562 19.69 -14.77 9.19
C LYS A 562 18.66 -13.79 8.61
N GLU A 563 18.77 -12.51 8.98
CA GLU A 563 17.76 -11.48 8.64
C GLU A 563 16.37 -11.72 9.26
N GLY A 564 16.26 -12.54 10.32
CA GLY A 564 15.02 -12.70 11.09
C GLY A 564 13.88 -13.37 10.34
N GLY A 565 14.17 -14.20 9.33
CA GLY A 565 13.14 -14.87 8.51
C GLY A 565 12.54 -14.02 7.39
N ALA A 566 13.07 -12.81 7.18
CA ALA A 566 12.76 -11.98 6.02
C ALA A 566 13.22 -12.52 4.63
N PRO A 567 14.15 -13.51 4.49
CA PRO A 567 14.49 -14.03 3.16
C PRO A 567 13.28 -14.64 2.42
N ALA A 568 13.32 -14.60 1.08
CA ALA A 568 12.30 -15.11 0.17
C ALA A 568 10.88 -14.57 0.45
N ARG A 569 10.75 -13.23 0.53
CA ARG A 569 9.47 -12.58 0.81
C ARG A 569 8.39 -13.00 -0.19
N LEU A 570 7.17 -13.25 0.28
CA LEU A 570 6.04 -13.66 -0.55
C LEU A 570 5.06 -12.50 -0.78
N CYS A 571 4.60 -12.34 -2.00
CA CYS A 571 3.68 -11.27 -2.39
C CYS A 571 2.23 -11.67 -2.08
N MET A 572 1.61 -11.02 -1.09
CA MET A 572 0.20 -11.27 -0.75
C MET A 572 -0.76 -10.86 -1.87
N ALA A 573 -0.34 -10.01 -2.81
CA ALA A 573 -1.11 -9.64 -3.99
C ALA A 573 -1.00 -10.66 -5.16
N SER A 574 -0.20 -11.72 -5.01
CA SER A 574 0.05 -12.71 -6.06
C SER A 574 -0.62 -14.06 -5.80
N GLU A 575 -0.80 -14.82 -6.88
CA GLU A 575 -1.43 -16.15 -6.89
C GLU A 575 -0.45 -17.21 -7.40
N PRO A 576 -0.40 -18.41 -6.78
CA PRO A 576 -1.41 -18.97 -5.89
C PRO A 576 -1.29 -18.66 -4.38
N TYR A 577 -0.26 -17.92 -3.94
CA TYR A 577 0.01 -17.70 -2.52
C TYR A 577 -1.17 -17.11 -1.74
N PHE A 578 -1.84 -16.07 -2.28
CA PHE A 578 -3.04 -15.51 -1.67
C PHE A 578 -4.12 -16.58 -1.40
N THR A 579 -4.46 -17.37 -2.42
CA THR A 579 -5.46 -18.43 -2.29
C THR A 579 -5.05 -19.47 -1.24
N ILE A 580 -3.77 -19.87 -1.22
CA ILE A 580 -3.23 -20.80 -0.22
C ILE A 580 -3.40 -20.23 1.19
N PHE A 581 -2.95 -19.01 1.43
CA PHE A 581 -3.00 -18.36 2.74
C PHE A 581 -4.45 -18.22 3.25
N ARG A 582 -5.37 -17.75 2.39
CA ARG A 582 -6.80 -17.65 2.72
C ARG A 582 -7.39 -19.02 3.08
N ASN A 583 -7.08 -20.04 2.30
CA ASN A 583 -7.59 -21.39 2.51
C ASN A 583 -7.01 -22.03 3.79
N ALA A 584 -5.78 -21.71 4.16
CA ALA A 584 -5.17 -22.15 5.41
C ALA A 584 -5.92 -21.63 6.64
N ILE A 585 -6.20 -20.33 6.70
CA ILE A 585 -7.00 -19.74 7.80
C ILE A 585 -8.35 -20.47 7.91
N GLN A 586 -9.03 -20.67 6.77
CA GLN A 586 -10.28 -21.41 6.69
C GLN A 586 -10.17 -22.87 7.16
N HIS A 587 -9.06 -23.54 6.82
CA HIS A 587 -8.76 -24.88 7.29
C HIS A 587 -8.65 -24.91 8.82
N HIS A 588 -7.88 -23.99 9.43
CA HIS A 588 -7.68 -23.96 10.88
C HIS A 588 -8.96 -23.61 11.65
N ILE A 589 -9.84 -22.77 11.10
CA ILE A 589 -11.18 -22.53 11.66
C ILE A 589 -11.97 -23.85 11.73
N ARG A 590 -12.03 -24.61 10.62
CA ARG A 590 -12.85 -25.82 10.53
C ARG A 590 -12.28 -27.01 11.30
N HIS A 591 -10.97 -27.23 11.25
CA HIS A 591 -10.36 -28.47 11.74
C HIS A 591 -9.66 -28.29 13.09
N ASN A 592 -9.11 -27.10 13.36
CA ASN A 592 -8.30 -26.82 14.54
C ASN A 592 -9.01 -25.87 15.54
N LYS A 593 -10.30 -25.57 15.31
CA LYS A 593 -11.13 -24.71 16.16
C LYS A 593 -10.53 -23.31 16.38
N LEU A 594 -9.89 -22.76 15.34
CA LEU A 594 -9.29 -21.43 15.39
C LEU A 594 -10.35 -20.36 15.71
N LYS A 595 -10.09 -19.54 16.74
CA LYS A 595 -10.93 -18.41 17.16
C LYS A 595 -10.17 -17.09 17.22
N PHE A 596 -8.88 -17.11 16.91
CA PHE A 596 -8.02 -15.94 16.90
C PHE A 596 -6.90 -16.14 15.88
N PHE A 597 -6.50 -15.11 15.15
CA PHE A 597 -5.25 -15.15 14.40
C PHE A 597 -4.51 -13.82 14.41
N LYS A 598 -3.19 -13.91 14.43
CA LYS A 598 -2.26 -12.77 14.40
C LYS A 598 -1.53 -12.79 13.06
N LEU A 599 -1.68 -11.73 12.27
CA LEU A 599 -1.04 -11.56 10.99
C LEU A 599 0.18 -10.66 11.14
N ASP A 600 1.34 -11.18 10.77
CA ASP A 600 2.64 -10.56 11.02
C ASP A 600 3.50 -10.50 9.74
N GLY A 601 4.54 -9.67 9.72
CA GLY A 601 5.51 -9.70 8.63
C GLY A 601 4.99 -9.24 7.27
N ILE A 602 4.08 -8.27 7.21
CA ILE A 602 3.44 -7.84 5.95
C ILE A 602 4.41 -7.02 5.10
N ASN A 603 4.65 -7.47 3.87
CA ASN A 603 5.34 -6.72 2.82
C ASN A 603 4.36 -6.41 1.68
N SER A 604 3.72 -5.24 1.74
CA SER A 604 2.75 -4.80 0.73
C SER A 604 3.39 -4.14 -0.50
N TYR A 605 4.71 -3.86 -0.46
CA TYR A 605 5.48 -3.32 -1.59
C TYR A 605 6.17 -4.46 -2.35
N CYS A 606 5.83 -4.65 -3.62
CA CYS A 606 6.35 -5.68 -4.50
C CYS A 606 6.78 -5.09 -5.85
N ASN A 607 8.04 -5.34 -6.22
CA ASN A 607 8.62 -4.86 -7.48
C ASN A 607 8.62 -5.93 -8.61
N SER A 608 7.93 -7.05 -8.43
CA SER A 608 7.86 -8.11 -9.44
C SER A 608 7.06 -7.65 -10.66
N ALA A 609 7.70 -7.63 -11.83
CA ALA A 609 7.03 -7.42 -13.11
C ALA A 609 6.36 -8.70 -13.67
N HIS A 610 6.45 -9.83 -12.94
CA HIS A 610 5.87 -11.11 -13.33
C HIS A 610 4.54 -11.39 -12.63
N HIS A 611 4.20 -10.61 -11.60
CA HIS A 611 2.92 -10.70 -10.90
C HIS A 611 1.84 -9.93 -11.64
N LYS A 612 0.56 -10.18 -11.31
CA LYS A 612 -0.58 -9.55 -12.02
C LYS A 612 -0.81 -8.07 -11.69
N HIS A 613 -0.26 -7.58 -10.59
CA HIS A 613 -0.34 -6.18 -10.20
C HIS A 613 0.82 -5.38 -10.85
N LEU A 614 0.65 -4.06 -11.02
CA LEU A 614 1.78 -3.21 -11.38
C LEU A 614 2.82 -3.16 -10.23
N PRO A 615 4.12 -3.08 -10.53
CA PRO A 615 5.17 -2.97 -9.51
C PRO A 615 5.11 -1.71 -8.64
N GLY A 616 5.76 -1.78 -7.48
CA GLY A 616 6.00 -0.64 -6.61
C GLY A 616 4.77 -0.23 -5.80
N LYS A 617 4.45 1.07 -5.76
CA LYS A 617 3.33 1.59 -4.96
C LYS A 617 1.99 0.94 -5.28
N TYR A 618 1.81 0.42 -6.49
CA TYR A 618 0.57 -0.20 -6.96
C TYR A 618 0.30 -1.59 -6.38
N SER A 619 1.30 -2.28 -5.83
CA SER A 619 1.07 -3.57 -5.15
C SER A 619 0.44 -3.41 -3.76
N VAL A 620 0.51 -2.22 -3.19
CA VAL A 620 0.11 -1.95 -1.80
C VAL A 620 -1.39 -2.11 -1.63
N GLU A 621 -2.16 -1.49 -2.53
CA GLU A 621 -3.62 -1.58 -2.56
C GLU A 621 -4.07 -3.04 -2.68
N ALA A 622 -3.56 -3.76 -3.69
CA ALA A 622 -3.89 -5.16 -3.93
C ALA A 622 -3.55 -6.08 -2.74
N SER A 623 -2.42 -5.83 -2.06
CA SER A 623 -2.03 -6.61 -0.88
C SER A 623 -3.01 -6.42 0.28
N TYR A 624 -3.44 -5.18 0.54
CA TYR A 624 -4.41 -4.90 1.60
C TYR A 624 -5.82 -5.40 1.25
N ASP A 625 -6.24 -5.32 -0.02
CA ASP A 625 -7.52 -5.88 -0.48
C ASP A 625 -7.60 -7.39 -0.17
N HIS A 626 -6.53 -8.13 -0.47
CA HIS A 626 -6.45 -9.57 -0.18
C HIS A 626 -6.45 -9.87 1.33
N LEU A 627 -5.77 -9.06 2.13
CA LEU A 627 -5.81 -9.19 3.59
C LEU A 627 -7.21 -8.94 4.15
N ILE A 628 -7.90 -7.90 3.67
CA ILE A 628 -9.29 -7.60 4.04
C ILE A 628 -10.20 -8.75 3.60
N GLU A 629 -9.98 -9.35 2.42
CA GLU A 629 -10.71 -10.54 1.99
C GLU A 629 -10.48 -11.73 2.92
N ILE A 630 -9.24 -12.00 3.36
CA ILE A 630 -8.94 -13.05 4.35
C ILE A 630 -9.74 -12.80 5.64
N ALA A 631 -9.71 -11.58 6.17
CA ALA A 631 -10.44 -11.22 7.38
C ALA A 631 -11.97 -11.37 7.22
N ARG A 632 -12.51 -11.01 6.04
CA ARG A 632 -13.95 -11.18 5.75
C ARG A 632 -14.33 -12.66 5.69
N ASN A 633 -13.62 -13.48 4.91
CA ASN A 633 -13.87 -14.91 4.81
C ASN A 633 -13.77 -15.59 6.19
N ALA A 634 -12.77 -15.20 7.00
CA ALA A 634 -12.62 -15.73 8.36
C ALA A 634 -13.85 -15.43 9.23
N ARG A 635 -14.39 -14.21 9.16
CA ARG A 635 -15.61 -13.81 9.89
C ARG A 635 -16.89 -14.45 9.36
N GLU A 636 -16.97 -14.72 8.07
CA GLU A 636 -18.08 -15.48 7.48
C GLU A 636 -18.10 -16.92 8.02
N ALA A 637 -16.93 -17.53 8.20
CA ALA A 637 -16.81 -18.88 8.76
C ALA A 637 -16.94 -18.92 10.30
N GLU A 638 -16.43 -17.90 10.99
CA GLU A 638 -16.44 -17.76 12.45
C GLU A 638 -16.75 -16.30 12.85
N PRO A 639 -18.01 -15.93 13.10
CA PRO A 639 -18.42 -14.54 13.34
C PRO A 639 -17.75 -13.84 14.52
N ASP A 640 -17.37 -14.59 15.57
CA ASP A 640 -16.69 -14.05 16.76
C ASP A 640 -15.16 -14.21 16.69
N ILE A 641 -14.58 -14.51 15.51
CA ILE A 641 -13.12 -14.64 15.35
C ILE A 641 -12.43 -13.30 15.63
N ALA A 642 -11.36 -13.35 16.43
CA ALA A 642 -10.51 -12.21 16.71
C ALA A 642 -9.32 -12.17 15.75
N LEU A 643 -8.90 -10.97 15.36
CA LEU A 643 -7.78 -10.73 14.47
C LEU A 643 -6.88 -9.65 15.06
N ILE A 644 -5.57 -9.87 15.02
CA ILE A 644 -4.57 -8.82 15.20
C ILE A 644 -3.84 -8.58 13.89
N TRP A 645 -3.95 -7.36 13.39
CA TRP A 645 -3.04 -6.78 12.42
C TRP A 645 -1.78 -6.37 13.16
N TYR A 646 -0.68 -7.10 12.97
CA TYR A 646 0.59 -6.84 13.64
C TYR A 646 1.56 -6.15 12.68
N TRP A 647 2.84 -6.51 12.73
CA TRP A 647 3.91 -5.80 12.03
C TRP A 647 3.64 -5.67 10.52
N GLY A 648 3.80 -4.45 10.01
CA GLY A 648 3.59 -4.08 8.62
C GLY A 648 2.25 -3.42 8.31
N VAL A 649 1.27 -3.42 9.23
CA VAL A 649 0.05 -2.57 9.11
C VAL A 649 0.23 -1.28 9.91
N ARG A 650 0.02 -0.12 9.26
CA ARG A 650 0.19 1.22 9.87
C ARG A 650 -1.10 2.06 9.85
N SER A 651 -2.20 1.49 9.38
CA SER A 651 -3.47 2.19 9.22
C SER A 651 -4.39 1.95 10.42
N PRO A 652 -5.14 2.97 10.89
CA PRO A 652 -6.26 2.79 11.80
C PRO A 652 -7.53 2.28 11.11
N PHE A 653 -7.63 2.38 9.78
CA PHE A 653 -8.71 1.82 8.94
C PHE A 653 -8.51 0.34 8.67
#